data_AF-A0A9Q2FIR1-F1
#
_entry.id   AF-A0A9Q2FIR1-F1
#
_cell.length_a   1.000
_cell.length_b   1.000
_cell.length_c   1.000
_cell.angle_alpha   90.00
_cell.angle_beta   90.00
_cell.angle_gamma   90.00
#
_symmetry.space_group_name_H-M   'P 1'
#
loop_
_entity.id
_entity.type
_entity.pdbx_description
1 polymer ?
#
loop_
_entity_poly.entity_id
_entity_poly.type
_entity_poly.pdbx_seq_one_letter_code
_entity_poly.pdbx_strand_id
1 'polypeptide(L)'
;MTLPDPYSPGPFCLPRHLSVARWVCLVLTAPVAVAGAAGTLLLWKLAHGPVDVTPISRLIEPIPVVAGKKPGHPAGRLAWSRLRVQWQPSSGGISAGLMLEARGLTVTRLDGTVAETAGEADTVLALAPLLHGILAPRRLRLQDVSLVLRRQANGDIDLDLPSQKHGGRGVPTQMDRLAAVDLRNVSITLLGLPDGQSLLLGPIEAHGQRLKVAAASKDYLWNGWWTSSVRVGSFQTVLTAKGGQRSPRMGEWHLTSTSFRPEGLSVFSKGLANWDVPLTLAADMQVVPHGMGELPSSLALHLMLGNGHVRQGDDEPIDLRGGEAQINLHMTSPGTQGPASFTVPTLKLMLADTHGALTHLQATAALTVDDLKHPKVLDGDATTALDGFNFATLGNVWPAGLIKGGRKWIVANITHGRGHDLQVRTHIHSNNGFKHVLPTSMDGQLLGDDLTVHWLRPIAPATGLDATLGFDGFDTLVVRFQHGTQATESGPIKVADGEVRLGNLYEKGPTTGDISAHLKGSLPAFRDILSHPRLHLLSKHPLPFTDPSGSVDASARLTLPLTSHVQDEDMHVQAKASFASVHLGNVLMGHAVDEASGTLSATESGLALTADGRLRGIPVHVVVNENFRKGAPERVLQDIQAKAFLDPLSAVKAHLVPAGLFTGHATLSAHYIEHASSLADLALSLDMEQAGITVPVWTKPVGEAAVATGHIALQGHDMVALDGLQAHGKTLDIAGRGVTQNGKLNGIVIEGFRLGRSAGSARIMLPDQPSDPVHIALDADPLDLAPLFDPATRKAVQDAREAATREAGSPSTPDNADQGWSIDVRAPRVYFGPKGMVGGVVSHLELRHGALVSGRFALDAPSRVRAVLADTGQQQPFVLDVDNLGILLKELGLYDRIGGGVAHLDGNFLRSKAGSSGLGLGLPPFRGHLDIGPFEFLQPPFTLTAISDLSPLHWSQSHMDRFQVKRVSTKLSLEGRKLTLHDGTIGNQALGATVEGPVDLDTSVVDLHGTIVPLFGLNALPGKLPGVGHILAPEKGGGLLAATFDVKGTVGQPQMTVNPLSMLLPGVLRKIME
;
A
#
# COMPACT_ATOMS: atom_id res chain seq x y z
N MET A 1 -140.07 -3.81 80.97
CA MET A 1 -141.47 -4.02 80.55
C MET A 1 -141.47 -4.44 79.08
N THR A 2 -141.75 -5.73 78.85
CA THR A 2 -142.52 -6.37 77.75
C THR A 2 -142.73 -5.70 76.38
N LEU A 3 -142.22 -6.37 75.32
CA LEU A 3 -142.84 -6.91 74.07
C LEU A 3 -144.11 -6.23 73.46
N PRO A 4 -144.43 -6.38 72.14
CA PRO A 4 -144.20 -7.57 71.28
C PRO A 4 -143.88 -7.37 69.76
N ASP A 5 -143.54 -8.50 69.13
CA ASP A 5 -143.49 -8.85 67.69
C ASP A 5 -144.87 -8.73 66.98
N PRO A 6 -144.99 -8.67 65.62
CA PRO A 6 -145.05 -9.93 64.83
C PRO A 6 -144.83 -9.93 63.27
N TYR A 7 -144.76 -11.17 62.72
CA TYR A 7 -145.22 -11.71 61.40
C TYR A 7 -144.38 -11.65 60.08
N SER A 8 -144.23 -12.84 59.45
CA SER A 8 -143.89 -13.12 58.03
C SER A 8 -145.15 -13.44 57.19
N PRO A 9 -145.17 -13.27 55.85
CA PRO A 9 -145.18 -14.43 54.90
C PRO A 9 -144.53 -14.17 53.51
N GLY A 10 -143.84 -15.12 52.84
CA GLY A 10 -144.36 -15.93 51.71
C GLY A 10 -143.50 -15.83 50.41
N PRO A 11 -143.39 -16.86 49.52
CA PRO A 11 -142.30 -17.04 48.54
C PRO A 11 -142.65 -16.71 47.07
N PHE A 12 -141.67 -16.38 46.22
CA PHE A 12 -141.81 -16.30 44.75
C PHE A 12 -140.54 -16.79 44.00
N CYS A 13 -140.78 -17.52 42.90
CA CYS A 13 -139.79 -18.19 42.04
C CYS A 13 -139.56 -17.48 40.69
N LEU A 14 -138.41 -17.84 40.07
CA LEU A 14 -137.90 -17.68 38.67
C LEU A 14 -136.99 -16.47 38.38
N PRO A 15 -136.02 -16.54 37.41
CA PRO A 15 -135.80 -17.59 36.40
C PRO A 15 -134.36 -18.14 36.20
N ARG A 16 -134.30 -19.31 35.53
CA ARG A 16 -133.18 -20.26 35.29
C ARG A 16 -132.10 -19.88 34.24
N HIS A 17 -131.83 -18.61 33.93
CA HIS A 17 -130.87 -18.24 32.87
C HIS A 17 -129.49 -17.71 33.34
N LEU A 18 -129.24 -17.63 34.66
CA LEU A 18 -127.99 -17.11 35.25
C LEU A 18 -127.00 -18.19 35.75
N SER A 19 -127.34 -19.48 35.68
CA SER A 19 -126.46 -20.56 36.13
C SER A 19 -125.32 -20.87 35.13
N VAL A 20 -125.55 -20.69 33.83
CA VAL A 20 -124.53 -20.93 32.79
C VAL A 20 -123.50 -19.81 32.75
N ALA A 21 -123.90 -18.54 32.87
CA ALA A 21 -122.96 -17.41 32.93
C ALA A 21 -122.09 -17.45 34.20
N ARG A 22 -122.63 -17.93 35.32
CA ARG A 22 -121.87 -18.11 36.56
C ARG A 22 -120.88 -19.26 36.47
N TRP A 23 -121.23 -20.38 35.81
CA TRP A 23 -120.28 -21.47 35.54
C TRP A 23 -119.26 -21.12 34.47
N VAL A 24 -119.61 -20.38 33.42
CA VAL A 24 -118.65 -19.90 32.40
C VAL A 24 -117.71 -18.86 32.98
N CYS A 25 -118.21 -17.93 33.80
CA CYS A 25 -117.36 -16.97 34.49
C CYS A 25 -116.49 -17.67 35.55
N LEU A 26 -116.97 -18.68 36.29
CA LEU A 26 -116.14 -19.46 37.22
C LEU A 26 -115.15 -20.40 36.49
N VAL A 27 -115.49 -20.93 35.31
CA VAL A 27 -114.59 -21.76 34.50
C VAL A 27 -113.58 -20.93 33.71
N LEU A 28 -113.85 -19.64 33.43
CA LEU A 28 -112.88 -18.69 32.86
C LEU A 28 -112.07 -17.94 33.92
N THR A 29 -112.66 -17.64 35.09
CA THR A 29 -111.99 -16.92 36.18
C THR A 29 -111.31 -17.85 37.17
N ALA A 30 -111.74 -19.09 37.37
CA ALA A 30 -111.00 -20.02 38.24
C ALA A 30 -109.61 -20.36 37.68
N PRO A 31 -109.39 -20.58 36.36
CA PRO A 31 -108.04 -20.71 35.82
C PRO A 31 -107.23 -19.44 36.02
N VAL A 32 -107.83 -18.24 35.90
CA VAL A 32 -107.14 -16.95 36.05
C VAL A 32 -106.87 -16.61 37.52
N ALA A 33 -107.76 -16.98 38.45
CA ALA A 33 -107.62 -16.79 39.88
C ALA A 33 -106.74 -17.87 40.52
N VAL A 34 -106.76 -19.11 40.01
CA VAL A 34 -105.80 -20.17 40.36
C VAL A 34 -104.44 -19.85 39.76
N ALA A 35 -104.35 -19.35 38.52
CA ALA A 35 -103.09 -18.85 37.96
C ALA A 35 -102.59 -17.59 38.67
N GLY A 36 -103.49 -16.70 39.11
CA GLY A 36 -103.18 -15.51 39.90
C GLY A 36 -102.71 -15.87 41.31
N ALA A 37 -103.42 -16.74 42.02
CA ALA A 37 -103.03 -17.23 43.34
C ALA A 37 -101.75 -18.07 43.27
N ALA A 38 -101.63 -18.98 42.29
CA ALA A 38 -100.40 -19.74 42.05
C ALA A 38 -99.24 -18.84 41.64
N GLY A 39 -99.48 -17.81 40.83
CA GLY A 39 -98.50 -16.78 40.46
C GLY A 39 -98.06 -15.94 41.65
N THR A 40 -98.98 -15.58 42.55
CA THR A 40 -98.67 -14.82 43.78
C THR A 40 -97.91 -15.69 44.78
N LEU A 41 -98.29 -16.97 44.93
CA LEU A 41 -97.56 -17.96 45.74
C LEU A 41 -96.17 -18.27 45.17
N LEU A 42 -96.04 -18.33 43.85
CA LEU A 42 -94.77 -18.50 43.14
C LEU A 42 -93.87 -17.28 43.38
N LEU A 43 -94.38 -16.06 43.18
CA LEU A 43 -93.64 -14.82 43.45
C LEU A 43 -93.25 -14.69 44.92
N TRP A 44 -94.14 -15.07 45.85
CA TRP A 44 -93.85 -15.10 47.29
C TRP A 44 -92.77 -16.13 47.61
N LYS A 45 -92.85 -17.36 47.07
CA LYS A 45 -91.80 -18.38 47.24
C LYS A 45 -90.48 -17.96 46.63
N LEU A 46 -90.49 -17.40 45.42
CA LEU A 46 -89.31 -16.87 44.73
C LEU A 46 -88.62 -15.77 45.55
N ALA A 47 -89.38 -14.97 46.30
CA ALA A 47 -88.83 -13.93 47.18
C ALA A 47 -88.25 -14.47 48.50
N HIS A 48 -88.67 -15.65 48.97
CA HIS A 48 -88.23 -16.26 50.25
C HIS A 48 -87.18 -17.37 50.08
N GLY A 49 -86.90 -17.85 48.86
CA GLY A 49 -85.83 -18.80 48.58
C GLY A 49 -85.82 -19.35 47.15
N PRO A 50 -84.77 -20.13 46.77
CA PRO A 50 -84.70 -20.76 45.45
C PRO A 50 -85.83 -21.76 45.25
N VAL A 51 -86.58 -21.59 44.16
CA VAL A 51 -87.63 -22.51 43.73
C VAL A 51 -87.07 -23.43 42.68
N ASP A 52 -87.16 -24.74 42.90
CA ASP A 52 -86.81 -25.76 41.90
C ASP A 52 -87.86 -25.77 40.79
N VAL A 53 -87.45 -25.30 39.61
CA VAL A 53 -88.30 -25.25 38.40
C VAL A 53 -88.01 -26.41 37.46
N THR A 54 -87.16 -27.37 37.84
CA THR A 54 -86.77 -28.52 37.01
C THR A 54 -87.97 -29.24 36.40
N PRO A 55 -89.04 -29.58 37.16
CA PRO A 55 -90.19 -30.31 36.61
C PRO A 55 -90.91 -29.57 35.49
N ILE A 56 -91.03 -28.24 35.62
CA ILE A 56 -91.70 -27.37 34.63
C ILE A 56 -90.78 -27.14 33.44
N SER A 57 -89.47 -27.02 33.69
CA SER A 57 -88.46 -26.76 32.67
C SER A 57 -88.29 -27.92 31.67
N ARG A 58 -88.60 -29.16 32.05
CA ARG A 58 -88.59 -30.33 31.14
C ARG A 58 -89.60 -30.24 30.00
N LEU A 59 -90.66 -29.43 30.14
CA LEU A 59 -91.65 -29.20 29.07
C LEU A 59 -91.10 -28.35 27.91
N ILE A 60 -90.00 -27.64 28.15
CA ILE A 60 -89.33 -26.72 27.21
C ILE A 60 -87.90 -27.19 26.86
N GLU A 61 -87.49 -28.36 27.35
CA GLU A 61 -86.20 -29.00 27.07
C GLU A 61 -86.29 -29.92 25.83
N PRO A 62 -85.27 -29.98 24.96
CA PRO A 62 -84.03 -29.21 24.95
C PRO A 62 -84.17 -27.80 24.34
N ILE A 63 -83.49 -26.80 24.94
CA ILE A 63 -83.46 -25.43 24.41
C ILE A 63 -82.41 -25.32 23.29
N PRO A 64 -82.76 -24.81 22.10
CA PRO A 64 -81.78 -24.51 21.06
C PRO A 64 -80.86 -23.35 21.49
N VAL A 65 -79.56 -23.60 21.63
CA VAL A 65 -78.57 -22.56 22.02
C VAL A 65 -78.16 -21.71 20.82
N VAL A 66 -78.08 -22.36 19.66
CA VAL A 66 -77.55 -21.78 18.43
C VAL A 66 -78.39 -22.26 17.24
N ALA A 67 -78.79 -21.33 16.37
CA ALA A 67 -79.52 -21.67 15.14
C ALA A 67 -78.61 -22.44 14.17
N GLY A 68 -79.06 -23.62 13.73
CA GLY A 68 -78.36 -24.38 12.71
C GLY A 68 -78.63 -23.85 11.29
N LYS A 69 -77.84 -24.32 10.33
CA LYS A 69 -77.97 -23.99 8.90
C LYS A 69 -79.34 -24.41 8.31
N LYS A 70 -80.03 -25.39 8.92
CA LYS A 70 -81.35 -25.87 8.51
C LYS A 70 -82.45 -25.36 9.47
N PRO A 71 -83.59 -24.85 8.96
CA PRO A 71 -84.75 -24.49 9.79
C PRO A 71 -85.20 -25.68 10.67
N GLY A 72 -85.51 -25.42 11.93
CA GLY A 72 -85.95 -26.44 12.90
C GLY A 72 -84.85 -27.37 13.45
N HIS A 73 -83.60 -27.23 13.01
CA HIS A 73 -82.47 -28.06 13.46
C HIS A 73 -81.41 -27.17 14.12
N PRO A 74 -81.44 -26.98 15.45
CA PRO A 74 -80.46 -26.16 16.14
C PRO A 74 -79.08 -26.84 16.13
N ALA A 75 -78.01 -26.05 16.03
CA ALA A 75 -76.64 -26.53 15.97
C ALA A 75 -76.16 -27.15 17.29
N GLY A 76 -76.74 -26.72 18.41
CA GLY A 76 -76.50 -27.24 19.74
C GLY A 76 -77.75 -27.13 20.62
N ARG A 77 -77.90 -28.08 21.54
CA ARG A 77 -79.04 -28.21 22.46
C ARG A 77 -78.55 -28.13 23.90
N LEU A 78 -79.09 -27.22 24.70
CA LEU A 78 -78.80 -27.12 26.13
C LEU A 78 -79.79 -27.95 26.93
N ALA A 79 -79.25 -28.79 27.81
CA ALA A 79 -79.95 -29.59 28.79
C ALA A 79 -79.39 -29.31 30.19
N TRP A 80 -80.17 -29.58 31.23
CA TRP A 80 -79.74 -29.41 32.63
C TRP A 80 -80.38 -30.49 33.52
N SER A 81 -79.64 -30.94 34.54
CA SER A 81 -80.15 -31.92 35.51
C SER A 81 -81.06 -31.29 36.58
N ARG A 82 -80.78 -30.04 36.96
CA ARG A 82 -81.55 -29.28 37.93
C ARG A 82 -81.48 -27.78 37.61
N LEU A 83 -82.61 -27.09 37.68
CA LEU A 83 -82.71 -25.64 37.50
C LEU A 83 -83.51 -25.03 38.64
N ARG A 84 -82.94 -24.05 39.32
CA ARG A 84 -83.59 -23.27 40.37
C ARG A 84 -83.59 -21.80 39.99
N VAL A 85 -84.67 -21.13 40.37
CA VAL A 85 -84.85 -19.69 40.16
C VAL A 85 -85.16 -19.04 41.50
N GLN A 86 -84.57 -17.89 41.77
CA GLN A 86 -84.90 -17.07 42.93
C GLN A 86 -85.06 -15.62 42.51
N TRP A 87 -86.05 -14.95 43.09
CA TRP A 87 -86.19 -13.51 42.96
C TRP A 87 -85.33 -12.81 44.00
N GLN A 88 -84.47 -11.90 43.55
CA GLN A 88 -83.67 -11.06 44.43
C GLN A 88 -84.24 -9.62 44.40
N PRO A 89 -84.97 -9.20 45.45
CA PRO A 89 -85.54 -7.86 45.51
C PRO A 89 -84.45 -6.78 45.57
N SER A 90 -84.79 -5.56 45.16
CA SER A 90 -83.84 -4.44 45.18
C SER A 90 -83.49 -4.06 46.62
N SER A 91 -82.20 -4.02 46.96
CA SER A 91 -81.71 -3.58 48.27
C SER A 91 -80.39 -2.81 48.13
N GLY A 92 -80.24 -1.68 48.83
CA GLY A 92 -78.95 -0.96 48.92
C GLY A 92 -78.41 -0.40 47.59
N GLY A 93 -79.28 0.11 46.71
CA GLY A 93 -78.87 0.67 45.41
C GLY A 93 -78.63 -0.35 44.30
N ILE A 94 -78.86 -1.64 44.56
CA ILE A 94 -78.81 -2.74 43.58
C ILE A 94 -80.24 -3.00 43.09
N SER A 95 -80.47 -2.98 41.77
CA SER A 95 -81.78 -3.23 41.16
C SER A 95 -82.30 -4.66 41.42
N ALA A 96 -83.60 -4.89 41.29
CA ALA A 96 -84.13 -6.26 41.38
C ALA A 96 -83.51 -7.16 40.29
N GLY A 97 -83.28 -8.43 40.60
CA GLY A 97 -82.72 -9.39 39.64
C GLY A 97 -83.24 -10.80 39.86
N LEU A 98 -83.01 -11.62 38.85
CA LEU A 98 -83.41 -13.02 38.84
C LEU A 98 -82.16 -13.88 38.99
N MET A 99 -82.04 -14.59 40.10
CA MET A 99 -80.99 -15.58 40.29
C MET A 99 -81.41 -16.88 39.61
N LEU A 100 -80.52 -17.43 38.80
CA LEU A 100 -80.63 -18.72 38.13
C LEU A 100 -79.48 -19.58 38.66
N GLU A 101 -79.80 -20.72 39.26
CA GLU A 101 -78.85 -21.77 39.65
C GLU A 101 -79.14 -22.99 38.79
N ALA A 102 -78.18 -23.39 37.97
CA ALA A 102 -78.30 -24.54 37.08
C ALA A 102 -77.19 -25.56 37.38
N ARG A 103 -77.55 -26.84 37.43
CA ARG A 103 -76.60 -27.94 37.67
C ARG A 103 -76.66 -28.99 36.58
N GLY A 104 -75.50 -29.57 36.26
CA GLY A 104 -75.35 -30.59 35.21
C GLY A 104 -75.77 -30.07 33.85
N LEU A 105 -75.33 -28.85 33.52
CA LEU A 105 -75.56 -28.24 32.21
C LEU A 105 -74.73 -28.99 31.16
N THR A 106 -75.38 -29.41 30.08
CA THR A 106 -74.70 -30.04 28.95
C THR A 106 -75.18 -29.42 27.65
N VAL A 107 -74.25 -29.05 26.79
CA VAL A 107 -74.56 -28.66 25.41
C VAL A 107 -74.26 -29.87 24.53
N THR A 108 -75.28 -30.43 23.89
CA THR A 108 -75.14 -31.57 22.97
C THR A 108 -75.16 -31.09 21.52
N ARG A 109 -74.28 -31.69 20.71
CA ARG A 109 -74.27 -31.51 19.25
C ARG A 109 -75.44 -32.25 18.62
N LEU A 110 -75.71 -31.95 17.35
CA LEU A 110 -76.73 -32.63 16.55
C LEU A 110 -76.50 -34.15 16.39
N ASP A 111 -75.25 -34.62 16.50
CA ASP A 111 -74.87 -36.04 16.46
C ASP A 111 -75.02 -36.76 17.82
N GLY A 112 -75.50 -36.06 18.85
CA GLY A 112 -75.70 -36.61 20.20
C GLY A 112 -74.44 -36.57 21.09
N THR A 113 -73.30 -36.12 20.58
CA THR A 113 -72.09 -35.95 21.40
C THR A 113 -72.19 -34.73 22.30
N VAL A 114 -71.61 -34.80 23.49
CA VAL A 114 -71.53 -33.65 24.40
C VAL A 114 -70.44 -32.71 23.89
N ALA A 115 -70.82 -31.48 23.52
CA ALA A 115 -69.90 -30.42 23.13
C ALA A 115 -69.31 -29.73 24.36
N GLU A 116 -70.17 -29.36 25.33
CA GLU A 116 -69.81 -28.56 26.50
C GLU A 116 -70.45 -29.11 27.76
N THR A 117 -69.78 -28.91 28.89
CA THR A 117 -70.29 -29.30 30.21
C THR A 117 -70.08 -28.20 31.23
N ALA A 118 -71.06 -27.97 32.10
CA ALA A 118 -70.89 -27.16 33.30
C ALA A 118 -71.56 -27.87 34.50
N GLY A 119 -70.76 -28.21 35.51
CA GLY A 119 -71.24 -28.88 36.72
C GLY A 119 -72.25 -28.03 37.49
N GLU A 120 -71.90 -26.76 37.73
CA GLU A 120 -72.77 -25.78 38.37
C GLU A 120 -72.53 -24.38 37.76
N ALA A 121 -73.62 -23.68 37.46
CA ALA A 121 -73.60 -22.30 36.99
C ALA A 121 -74.66 -21.48 37.72
N ASP A 122 -74.22 -20.49 38.49
CA ASP A 122 -75.10 -19.53 39.14
C ASP A 122 -74.94 -18.17 38.49
N THR A 123 -76.04 -17.55 38.09
CA THR A 123 -76.02 -16.19 37.61
C THR A 123 -77.17 -15.37 38.17
N VAL A 124 -76.93 -14.09 38.44
CA VAL A 124 -77.97 -13.13 38.78
C VAL A 124 -78.19 -12.22 37.59
N LEU A 125 -79.28 -12.41 36.85
CA LEU A 125 -79.62 -11.58 35.71
C LEU A 125 -80.27 -10.27 36.16
N ALA A 126 -79.91 -9.16 35.51
CA ALA A 126 -80.60 -7.90 35.70
C ALA A 126 -82.00 -7.98 35.07
N LEU A 127 -83.03 -7.60 35.84
CA LEU A 127 -84.41 -7.79 35.41
C LEU A 127 -84.81 -6.89 34.23
N ALA A 128 -84.40 -5.62 34.22
CA ALA A 128 -84.80 -4.68 33.17
C ALA A 128 -84.28 -5.10 31.77
N PRO A 129 -83.00 -5.48 31.58
CA PRO A 129 -82.54 -6.07 30.32
C PRO A 129 -83.24 -7.39 29.98
N LEU A 130 -83.50 -8.24 30.98
CA LEU A 130 -84.16 -9.53 30.78
C LEU A 130 -85.58 -9.38 30.21
N LEU A 131 -86.32 -8.37 30.65
CA LEU A 131 -87.65 -8.03 30.10
C LEU A 131 -87.60 -7.54 28.63
N HIS A 132 -86.44 -7.04 28.18
CA HIS A 132 -86.19 -6.68 26.78
C HIS A 132 -85.52 -7.81 25.98
N GLY A 133 -85.46 -9.02 26.53
CA GLY A 133 -84.84 -10.18 25.88
C GLY A 133 -83.31 -10.17 25.87
N ILE A 134 -82.67 -9.35 26.71
CA ILE A 134 -81.22 -9.21 26.82
C ILE A 134 -80.74 -9.90 28.11
N LEU A 135 -79.81 -10.84 27.99
CA LEU A 135 -79.18 -11.48 29.14
C LEU A 135 -78.07 -10.58 29.68
N ALA A 136 -78.27 -9.97 30.85
CA ALA A 136 -77.27 -9.12 31.50
C ALA A 136 -76.90 -9.68 32.88
N PRO A 137 -75.92 -10.60 32.97
CA PRO A 137 -75.51 -11.17 34.25
C PRO A 137 -74.79 -10.12 35.11
N ARG A 138 -75.19 -10.05 36.37
CA ARG A 138 -74.57 -9.21 37.41
C ARG A 138 -73.61 -9.98 38.29
N ARG A 139 -73.87 -11.26 38.50
CA ARG A 139 -72.94 -12.19 39.11
C ARG A 139 -72.84 -13.41 38.23
N LEU A 140 -71.64 -13.94 38.09
CA LEU A 140 -71.40 -15.17 37.35
C LEU A 140 -70.53 -16.07 38.22
N ARG A 141 -71.09 -17.19 38.66
CA ARG A 141 -70.35 -18.26 39.33
C ARG A 141 -70.38 -19.49 38.44
N LEU A 142 -69.21 -20.01 38.10
CA LEU A 142 -69.06 -21.19 37.26
C LEU A 142 -68.17 -22.19 37.98
N GLN A 143 -68.61 -23.44 38.05
CA GLN A 143 -67.86 -24.53 38.65
C GLN A 143 -67.89 -25.78 37.75
N ASP A 144 -66.71 -26.40 37.62
CA ASP A 144 -66.50 -27.63 36.83
C ASP A 144 -67.00 -27.47 35.39
N VAL A 145 -66.48 -26.44 34.72
CA VAL A 145 -66.90 -26.06 33.36
C VAL A 145 -65.83 -26.44 32.34
N SER A 146 -66.24 -27.02 31.22
CA SER A 146 -65.42 -27.25 30.05
C SER A 146 -66.09 -26.61 28.84
N LEU A 147 -65.39 -25.67 28.21
CA LEU A 147 -65.80 -24.92 27.03
C LEU A 147 -64.87 -25.25 25.85
N VAL A 148 -65.40 -25.53 24.66
CA VAL A 148 -64.67 -25.82 23.43
C VAL A 148 -65.07 -24.82 22.35
N LEU A 149 -64.21 -23.82 22.18
CA LEU A 149 -64.35 -22.77 21.21
C LEU A 149 -63.57 -23.11 19.93
N ARG A 150 -64.00 -22.58 18.78
CA ARG A 150 -63.25 -22.65 17.52
C ARG A 150 -63.07 -21.26 16.95
N ARG A 151 -61.81 -20.91 16.61
CA ARG A 151 -61.47 -19.75 15.82
C ARG A 151 -61.80 -20.01 14.34
N GLN A 152 -62.61 -19.14 13.76
CA GLN A 152 -63.02 -19.15 12.36
C GLN A 152 -61.97 -18.45 11.47
N ALA A 153 -62.05 -18.68 10.16
CA ALA A 153 -61.10 -18.12 9.19
C ALA A 153 -61.15 -16.57 9.12
N ASN A 154 -62.31 -15.97 9.41
CA ASN A 154 -62.49 -14.53 9.51
C ASN A 154 -61.95 -13.93 10.84
N GLY A 155 -61.47 -14.78 11.75
CA GLY A 155 -60.95 -14.38 13.05
C GLY A 155 -61.97 -14.43 14.20
N ASP A 156 -63.24 -14.68 13.92
CA ASP A 156 -64.27 -14.80 14.96
C ASP A 156 -64.06 -16.06 15.79
N ILE A 157 -64.40 -16.02 17.07
CA ILE A 157 -64.35 -17.19 17.97
C ILE A 157 -65.78 -17.53 18.37
N ASP A 158 -66.17 -18.79 18.15
CA ASP A 158 -67.52 -19.28 18.41
C ASP A 158 -67.47 -20.68 19.07
N LEU A 159 -68.60 -21.21 19.52
CA LEU A 159 -68.69 -22.59 20.01
C LEU A 159 -68.34 -23.59 18.89
N ASP A 160 -67.67 -24.70 19.21
CA ASP A 160 -67.36 -25.75 18.22
C ASP A 160 -68.58 -26.61 17.86
N LEU A 161 -69.50 -26.02 17.08
CA LEU A 161 -70.73 -26.65 16.60
C LEU A 161 -70.74 -26.76 15.06
N PRO A 162 -70.60 -27.98 14.47
CA PRO A 162 -70.37 -28.18 13.02
C PRO A 162 -71.44 -27.61 12.06
N SER A 163 -72.66 -27.39 12.56
CA SER A 163 -73.84 -27.03 11.75
C SER A 163 -74.40 -25.64 12.07
N GLN A 164 -73.65 -24.80 12.78
CA GLN A 164 -74.02 -23.43 13.13
C GLN A 164 -74.15 -22.51 11.90
N LYS A 165 -75.18 -21.63 11.91
CA LYS A 165 -75.34 -20.57 10.91
C LYS A 165 -74.43 -19.39 11.27
N HIS A 166 -73.41 -19.14 10.47
CA HIS A 166 -72.46 -18.03 10.67
C HIS A 166 -73.19 -16.67 10.68
N GLY A 167 -72.91 -15.83 11.68
CA GLY A 167 -73.54 -14.52 11.86
C GLY A 167 -74.94 -14.53 12.50
N GLY A 168 -75.44 -15.69 12.95
CA GLY A 168 -76.67 -15.75 13.73
C GLY A 168 -76.49 -15.09 15.10
N ARG A 169 -77.19 -13.99 15.38
CA ARG A 169 -77.24 -13.38 16.72
C ARG A 169 -77.68 -14.45 17.72
N GLY A 170 -76.74 -14.92 18.56
CA GLY A 170 -77.08 -15.57 19.82
C GLY A 170 -77.95 -14.66 20.68
N VAL A 171 -78.46 -15.16 21.79
CA VAL A 171 -79.24 -14.33 22.73
C VAL A 171 -78.42 -13.09 23.08
N PRO A 172 -78.91 -11.86 22.84
CA PRO A 172 -78.13 -10.65 23.05
C PRO A 172 -77.71 -10.59 24.52
N THR A 173 -76.40 -10.70 24.76
CA THR A 173 -75.83 -10.83 26.10
C THR A 173 -74.95 -9.62 26.39
N GLN A 174 -75.19 -8.96 27.52
CA GLN A 174 -74.52 -7.72 27.96
C GLN A 174 -73.67 -7.99 29.20
N MET A 175 -72.36 -8.04 29.03
CA MET A 175 -71.39 -8.32 30.11
C MET A 175 -70.89 -7.06 30.83
N ASP A 176 -71.24 -5.87 30.32
CA ASP A 176 -70.90 -4.57 30.93
C ASP A 176 -71.46 -4.42 32.35
N ARG A 177 -72.53 -5.15 32.69
CA ARG A 177 -73.19 -5.11 34.01
C ARG A 177 -72.65 -6.11 35.04
N LEU A 178 -71.64 -6.90 34.68
CA LEU A 178 -71.07 -7.94 35.53
C LEU A 178 -70.33 -7.33 36.73
N ALA A 179 -70.86 -7.51 37.94
CA ALA A 179 -70.33 -6.93 39.17
C ALA A 179 -69.51 -7.92 40.01
N ALA A 180 -69.69 -9.22 39.85
CA ALA A 180 -68.84 -10.22 40.51
C ALA A 180 -68.70 -11.50 39.65
N VAL A 181 -67.54 -12.13 39.76
CA VAL A 181 -67.16 -13.37 39.06
C VAL A 181 -66.49 -14.32 40.04
N ASP A 182 -66.92 -15.57 40.07
CA ASP A 182 -66.28 -16.66 40.83
C ASP A 182 -66.18 -17.88 39.90
N LEU A 183 -64.95 -18.22 39.49
CA LEU A 183 -64.67 -19.34 38.58
C LEU A 183 -63.87 -20.39 39.35
N ARG A 184 -64.34 -21.64 39.32
CA ARG A 184 -63.65 -22.78 39.95
C ARG A 184 -63.55 -23.91 38.95
N ASN A 185 -62.32 -24.36 38.68
CA ASN A 185 -62.07 -25.48 37.77
C ASN A 185 -62.74 -25.27 36.39
N VAL A 186 -62.56 -24.06 35.81
CA VAL A 186 -63.07 -23.76 34.46
C VAL A 186 -61.97 -24.03 33.44
N SER A 187 -62.28 -24.74 32.36
CA SER A 187 -61.36 -25.04 31.27
C SER A 187 -61.95 -24.56 29.94
N ILE A 188 -61.14 -23.90 29.12
CA ILE A 188 -61.51 -23.40 27.81
C ILE A 188 -60.50 -23.94 26.79
N THR A 189 -60.98 -24.69 25.81
CA THR A 189 -60.18 -25.20 24.69
C THR A 189 -60.53 -24.39 23.45
N LEU A 190 -59.56 -23.71 22.84
CA LEU A 190 -59.70 -22.99 21.59
C LEU A 190 -59.04 -23.78 20.45
N LEU A 191 -59.86 -24.21 19.50
CA LEU A 191 -59.47 -24.94 18.29
C LEU A 191 -59.30 -23.97 17.10
N GLY A 192 -58.63 -24.42 16.03
CA GLY A 192 -58.50 -23.64 14.79
C GLY A 192 -57.37 -22.59 14.82
N LEU A 193 -56.33 -22.82 15.64
CA LEU A 193 -55.09 -22.06 15.55
C LEU A 193 -54.29 -22.51 14.29
N PRO A 194 -53.34 -21.68 13.83
CA PRO A 194 -52.40 -22.07 12.77
C PRO A 194 -51.73 -23.41 13.07
N ASP A 195 -51.34 -24.13 12.02
CA ASP A 195 -50.65 -25.43 12.09
C ASP A 195 -51.43 -26.54 12.82
N GLY A 196 -52.76 -26.39 12.94
CA GLY A 196 -53.64 -27.39 13.55
C GLY A 196 -53.54 -27.45 15.08
N GLN A 197 -52.89 -26.48 15.71
CA GLN A 197 -52.74 -26.43 17.16
C GLN A 197 -54.06 -26.05 17.88
N SER A 198 -54.12 -26.32 19.18
CA SER A 198 -55.20 -25.91 20.07
C SER A 198 -54.63 -25.23 21.31
N LEU A 199 -55.30 -24.19 21.80
CA LEU A 199 -54.99 -23.52 23.06
C LEU A 199 -55.91 -24.05 24.15
N LEU A 200 -55.35 -24.58 25.23
CA LEU A 200 -56.08 -24.96 26.43
C LEU A 200 -55.79 -23.92 27.53
N LEU A 201 -56.83 -23.30 28.04
CA LEU A 201 -56.82 -22.37 29.16
C LEU A 201 -57.57 -23.01 30.33
N GLY A 202 -56.87 -23.63 31.26
CA GLY A 202 -57.50 -24.32 32.38
C GLY A 202 -56.57 -25.28 33.14
N PRO A 203 -56.85 -25.58 34.42
CA PRO A 203 -57.98 -25.06 35.20
C PRO A 203 -57.82 -23.57 35.50
N ILE A 204 -58.92 -22.83 35.38
CA ILE A 204 -59.06 -21.41 35.73
C ILE A 204 -59.69 -21.36 37.12
N GLU A 205 -59.02 -20.66 38.02
CA GLU A 205 -59.55 -20.23 39.31
C GLU A 205 -59.59 -18.71 39.31
N ALA A 206 -60.75 -18.11 39.59
CA ALA A 206 -60.89 -16.66 39.60
C ALA A 206 -61.88 -16.21 40.67
N HIS A 207 -61.57 -15.12 41.34
CA HIS A 207 -62.51 -14.40 42.17
C HIS A 207 -62.35 -12.91 41.92
N GLY A 208 -63.41 -12.24 41.47
CA GLY A 208 -63.38 -10.80 41.18
C GLY A 208 -64.68 -10.13 41.58
N GLN A 209 -64.59 -8.92 42.13
CA GLN A 209 -65.73 -8.07 42.47
C GLN A 209 -65.46 -6.64 42.01
N ARG A 210 -66.48 -5.97 41.48
CA ARG A 210 -66.41 -4.55 41.14
C ARG A 210 -66.73 -3.70 42.36
N LEU A 211 -65.80 -2.83 42.72
CA LEU A 211 -65.94 -1.83 43.76
C LEU A 211 -66.21 -0.47 43.12
N LYS A 212 -67.14 0.28 43.71
CA LYS A 212 -67.46 1.62 43.25
C LYS A 212 -66.37 2.58 43.73
N VAL A 213 -65.80 3.36 42.81
CA VAL A 213 -64.68 4.29 43.07
C VAL A 213 -65.02 5.33 44.16
N ALA A 214 -66.23 5.89 44.12
CA ALA A 214 -66.77 6.81 45.11
C ALA A 214 -68.30 6.74 45.12
N ALA A 215 -68.94 7.11 46.23
CA ALA A 215 -70.40 7.01 46.39
C ALA A 215 -71.18 7.72 45.26
N ALA A 216 -70.69 8.86 44.78
CA ALA A 216 -71.31 9.66 43.70
C ALA A 216 -70.79 9.36 42.28
N SER A 217 -69.72 8.56 42.12
CA SER A 217 -69.14 8.27 40.79
C SER A 217 -69.99 7.28 39.99
N LYS A 218 -69.89 7.30 38.66
CA LYS A 218 -70.43 6.23 37.78
C LYS A 218 -69.39 5.15 37.49
N ASP A 219 -68.17 5.31 38.02
CA ASP A 219 -67.03 4.46 37.69
C ASP A 219 -66.75 3.37 38.74
N TYR A 220 -66.28 2.23 38.24
CA TYR A 220 -65.99 1.03 39.01
C TYR A 220 -64.57 0.52 38.72
N LEU A 221 -63.98 -0.14 39.71
CA LEU A 221 -62.72 -0.87 39.59
C LEU A 221 -62.93 -2.33 39.98
N TRP A 222 -62.18 -3.23 39.37
CA TRP A 222 -62.13 -4.63 39.74
C TRP A 222 -61.16 -4.84 40.91
N ASN A 223 -61.57 -5.70 41.83
CA ASN A 223 -60.74 -6.20 42.92
C ASN A 223 -60.86 -7.73 42.96
N GLY A 224 -59.74 -8.42 42.95
CA GLY A 224 -59.76 -9.87 42.82
C GLY A 224 -58.44 -10.52 42.47
N TRP A 225 -58.51 -11.80 42.16
CA TRP A 225 -57.40 -12.59 41.66
C TRP A 225 -57.88 -13.62 40.66
N TRP A 226 -56.96 -14.07 39.80
CA TRP A 226 -57.18 -15.07 38.77
C TRP A 226 -55.90 -15.91 38.62
N THR A 227 -56.05 -17.22 38.47
CA THR A 227 -54.96 -18.16 38.18
C THR A 227 -55.41 -19.09 37.07
N SER A 228 -54.57 -19.31 36.06
CA SER A 228 -54.89 -20.22 34.97
C SER A 228 -53.65 -20.83 34.33
N SER A 229 -53.71 -22.13 34.00
CA SER A 229 -52.72 -22.74 33.13
C SER A 229 -53.07 -22.51 31.66
N VAL A 230 -52.09 -22.04 30.88
CA VAL A 230 -52.16 -21.89 29.43
C VAL A 230 -51.29 -22.98 28.81
N ARG A 231 -51.84 -23.73 27.86
CA ARG A 231 -51.09 -24.71 27.05
C ARG A 231 -51.38 -24.52 25.56
N VAL A 232 -50.34 -24.45 24.73
CA VAL A 232 -50.44 -24.35 23.26
C VAL A 232 -49.33 -25.18 22.64
N GLY A 233 -49.65 -26.32 22.02
CA GLY A 233 -48.60 -27.24 21.54
C GLY A 233 -47.67 -27.68 22.66
N SER A 234 -46.37 -27.40 22.54
CA SER A 234 -45.35 -27.64 23.57
C SER A 234 -45.25 -26.54 24.64
N PHE A 235 -45.86 -25.37 24.41
CA PHE A 235 -45.88 -24.27 25.36
C PHE A 235 -46.80 -24.58 26.53
N GLN A 236 -46.31 -24.41 27.76
CA GLN A 236 -47.11 -24.45 28.97
C GLN A 236 -46.64 -23.40 29.97
N THR A 237 -47.56 -22.64 30.56
CA THR A 237 -47.29 -21.75 31.69
C THR A 237 -48.50 -21.64 32.61
N VAL A 238 -48.29 -21.21 33.85
CA VAL A 238 -49.35 -20.80 34.77
C VAL A 238 -49.26 -19.29 34.93
N LEU A 239 -50.35 -18.60 34.65
CA LEU A 239 -50.51 -17.17 34.83
C LEU A 239 -51.28 -16.92 36.12
N THR A 240 -50.81 -15.99 36.95
CA THR A 240 -51.54 -15.50 38.11
C THR A 240 -51.68 -14.00 38.04
N ALA A 241 -52.88 -13.46 38.23
CA ALA A 241 -53.15 -12.03 38.27
C ALA A 241 -53.84 -11.69 39.59
N LYS A 242 -53.45 -10.60 40.23
CA LYS A 242 -54.10 -10.06 41.42
C LYS A 242 -54.26 -8.56 41.24
N GLY A 243 -55.48 -8.06 41.39
CA GLY A 243 -55.80 -6.66 41.18
C GLY A 243 -56.65 -6.07 42.28
N GLY A 244 -56.54 -4.77 42.47
CA GLY A 244 -57.32 -4.03 43.44
C GLY A 244 -57.17 -2.52 43.31
N GLN A 245 -57.86 -1.80 44.20
CA GLN A 245 -57.83 -0.34 44.21
C GLN A 245 -56.56 0.17 44.90
N ARG A 246 -55.71 0.89 44.17
CA ARG A 246 -54.50 1.55 44.72
C ARG A 246 -54.83 2.95 45.26
N SER A 247 -55.68 3.69 44.56
CA SER A 247 -56.15 5.02 44.96
C SER A 247 -57.59 5.26 44.52
N PRO A 248 -58.27 6.35 44.96
CA PRO A 248 -59.65 6.62 44.56
C PRO A 248 -59.89 6.55 43.05
N ARG A 249 -58.94 6.98 42.22
CA ARG A 249 -59.12 7.02 40.75
C ARG A 249 -58.19 6.07 39.99
N MET A 250 -57.59 5.08 40.65
CA MET A 250 -56.62 4.19 40.01
C MET A 250 -56.65 2.78 40.61
N GLY A 251 -56.77 1.79 39.73
CA GLY A 251 -56.57 0.38 40.04
C GLY A 251 -55.17 -0.07 39.65
N GLU A 252 -54.73 -1.18 40.22
CA GLU A 252 -53.47 -1.83 39.88
C GLU A 252 -53.66 -3.34 39.79
N TRP A 253 -53.06 -3.94 38.77
CA TRP A 253 -53.05 -5.38 38.52
C TRP A 253 -51.62 -5.89 38.46
N HIS A 254 -51.28 -6.83 39.35
CA HIS A 254 -50.02 -7.56 39.33
C HIS A 254 -50.22 -8.92 38.67
N LEU A 255 -49.55 -9.16 37.56
CA LEU A 255 -49.56 -10.39 36.78
C LEU A 255 -48.19 -11.07 36.90
N THR A 256 -48.16 -12.37 37.16
CA THR A 256 -46.93 -13.17 37.13
C THR A 256 -47.15 -14.46 36.34
N SER A 257 -46.05 -15.06 35.90
CA SER A 257 -46.04 -16.33 35.18
C SER A 257 -44.97 -17.27 35.72
N THR A 258 -45.20 -18.58 35.60
CA THR A 258 -44.15 -19.58 35.75
C THR A 258 -43.20 -19.56 34.56
N SER A 259 -41.98 -20.08 34.73
CA SER A 259 -40.99 -20.12 33.64
C SER A 259 -41.54 -20.87 32.42
N PHE A 260 -41.39 -20.25 31.24
CA PHE A 260 -41.80 -20.81 29.96
C PHE A 260 -40.76 -20.52 28.89
N ARG A 261 -40.79 -21.26 27.77
CA ARG A 261 -39.94 -21.00 26.61
C ARG A 261 -40.73 -20.30 25.50
N PRO A 262 -40.29 -19.13 25.02
CA PRO A 262 -40.98 -18.40 23.96
C PRO A 262 -41.10 -19.17 22.63
N GLU A 263 -40.18 -20.09 22.31
CA GLU A 263 -40.25 -20.92 21.09
C GLU A 263 -41.60 -21.63 20.89
N GLY A 264 -42.24 -22.04 21.98
CA GLY A 264 -43.54 -22.71 21.94
C GLY A 264 -44.70 -21.79 21.51
N LEU A 265 -44.49 -20.46 21.52
CA LEU A 265 -45.44 -19.45 21.04
C LEU A 265 -45.21 -19.05 19.58
N SER A 266 -44.37 -19.79 18.85
CA SER A 266 -44.07 -19.55 17.43
C SER A 266 -45.32 -19.53 16.53
N VAL A 267 -46.40 -20.19 16.94
CA VAL A 267 -47.71 -20.15 16.26
C VAL A 267 -48.31 -18.74 16.18
N PHE A 268 -47.97 -17.86 17.12
CA PHE A 268 -48.43 -16.47 17.14
C PHE A 268 -47.43 -15.51 16.49
N SER A 269 -46.13 -15.83 16.55
CA SER A 269 -45.08 -15.04 15.92
C SER A 269 -43.89 -15.93 15.55
N LYS A 270 -43.60 -16.03 14.26
CA LYS A 270 -42.47 -16.83 13.75
C LYS A 270 -41.13 -16.44 14.36
N GLY A 271 -40.95 -15.16 14.73
CA GLY A 271 -39.71 -14.67 15.33
C GLY A 271 -39.38 -15.28 16.70
N LEU A 272 -40.40 -15.79 17.42
CA LEU A 272 -40.19 -16.44 18.73
C LEU A 272 -39.64 -17.86 18.60
N ALA A 273 -39.76 -18.50 17.44
CA ALA A 273 -39.25 -19.87 17.21
C ALA A 273 -37.74 -20.01 17.46
N ASN A 274 -37.02 -18.91 17.36
CA ASN A 274 -35.57 -18.86 17.55
C ASN A 274 -35.15 -18.71 19.02
N TRP A 275 -36.10 -18.49 19.94
CA TRP A 275 -35.81 -18.18 21.34
C TRP A 275 -36.01 -19.41 22.24
N ASP A 276 -34.97 -20.23 22.37
CA ASP A 276 -34.90 -21.33 23.34
C ASP A 276 -34.24 -20.83 24.64
N VAL A 277 -34.93 -19.89 25.30
CA VAL A 277 -34.48 -19.31 26.58
C VAL A 277 -35.63 -19.38 27.58
N PRO A 278 -35.46 -20.02 28.75
CA PRO A 278 -36.46 -19.99 29.81
C PRO A 278 -36.70 -18.55 30.25
N LEU A 279 -37.95 -18.11 30.29
CA LEU A 279 -38.35 -16.75 30.62
C LEU A 279 -39.45 -16.78 31.68
N THR A 280 -39.34 -15.93 32.70
CA THR A 280 -40.43 -15.61 33.62
C THR A 280 -40.83 -14.15 33.42
N LEU A 281 -42.14 -13.93 33.31
CA LEU A 281 -42.76 -12.60 33.17
C LEU A 281 -43.46 -12.22 34.49
N ALA A 282 -43.20 -11.01 34.95
CA ALA A 282 -44.05 -10.28 35.90
C ALA A 282 -44.46 -8.94 35.26
N ALA A 283 -45.67 -8.46 35.55
CA ALA A 283 -46.19 -7.22 34.99
C ALA A 283 -47.08 -6.49 35.99
N ASP A 284 -46.87 -5.19 36.15
CA ASP A 284 -47.70 -4.29 36.94
C ASP A 284 -48.43 -3.34 36.01
N MET A 285 -49.75 -3.46 35.93
CA MET A 285 -50.60 -2.64 35.08
C MET A 285 -51.43 -1.69 35.93
N GLN A 286 -51.26 -0.38 35.71
CA GLN A 286 -52.14 0.62 36.29
C GLN A 286 -53.31 0.89 35.35
N VAL A 287 -54.50 0.97 35.94
CA VAL A 287 -55.74 1.17 35.21
C VAL A 287 -56.53 2.33 35.80
N VAL A 288 -57.22 3.06 34.93
CA VAL A 288 -58.11 4.16 35.27
C VAL A 288 -59.56 3.69 35.11
N PRO A 289 -60.45 4.00 36.07
CA PRO A 289 -61.87 3.67 35.96
C PRO A 289 -62.51 4.36 34.74
N HIS A 290 -63.29 3.62 33.95
CA HIS A 290 -64.09 4.19 32.86
C HIS A 290 -65.47 3.52 32.79
N GLY A 291 -66.46 4.15 33.42
CA GLY A 291 -67.80 3.58 33.58
C GLY A 291 -67.73 2.25 34.32
N MET A 292 -68.20 1.18 33.68
CA MET A 292 -68.17 -0.16 34.26
C MET A 292 -66.87 -0.94 33.94
N GLY A 293 -65.93 -0.36 33.19
CA GLY A 293 -64.68 -0.98 32.77
C GLY A 293 -63.44 -0.24 33.29
N GLU A 294 -62.28 -0.71 32.84
CA GLU A 294 -60.97 -0.19 33.22
C GLU A 294 -60.16 0.08 31.94
N LEU A 295 -59.51 1.23 31.87
CA LEU A 295 -58.60 1.59 30.77
C LEU A 295 -57.15 1.59 31.29
N PRO A 296 -56.22 0.89 30.63
CA PRO A 296 -54.83 0.91 31.05
C PRO A 296 -54.24 2.32 30.90
N SER A 297 -53.44 2.75 31.86
CA SER A 297 -52.68 4.01 31.81
C SER A 297 -51.18 3.80 31.80
N SER A 298 -50.71 2.73 32.43
CA SER A 298 -49.31 2.32 32.38
C SER A 298 -49.17 0.81 32.59
N LEU A 299 -48.06 0.26 32.10
CA LEU A 299 -47.71 -1.14 32.21
C LEU A 299 -46.20 -1.24 32.43
N ALA A 300 -45.76 -1.76 33.57
CA ALA A 300 -44.37 -2.10 33.84
C ALA A 300 -44.19 -3.62 33.70
N LEU A 301 -43.36 -4.06 32.78
CA LEU A 301 -43.04 -5.46 32.52
C LEU A 301 -41.64 -5.75 33.05
N HIS A 302 -41.51 -6.82 33.84
CA HIS A 302 -40.25 -7.34 34.33
C HIS A 302 -40.06 -8.75 33.77
N LEU A 303 -39.00 -8.93 32.99
CA LEU A 303 -38.62 -10.18 32.35
C LEU A 303 -37.34 -10.68 32.99
N MET A 304 -37.31 -11.95 33.41
CA MET A 304 -36.09 -12.64 33.82
C MET A 304 -35.83 -13.78 32.84
N LEU A 305 -34.62 -13.81 32.29
CA LEU A 305 -34.14 -14.77 31.31
C LEU A 305 -33.17 -15.73 32.00
N GLY A 306 -33.38 -17.03 31.78
CA GLY A 306 -32.50 -18.10 32.26
C GLY A 306 -31.39 -18.46 31.27
N ASN A 307 -30.78 -19.62 31.49
CA ASN A 307 -29.75 -20.17 30.60
C ASN A 307 -30.41 -20.83 29.38
N GLY A 308 -30.00 -20.43 28.17
CA GLY A 308 -30.57 -20.89 26.92
C GLY A 308 -29.85 -20.32 25.69
N HIS A 309 -30.40 -20.51 24.50
CA HIS A 309 -29.79 -20.05 23.26
C HIS A 309 -30.79 -19.41 22.31
N VAL A 310 -30.34 -18.40 21.56
CA VAL A 310 -31.11 -17.73 20.52
C VAL A 310 -30.53 -18.11 19.15
N ARG A 311 -31.31 -18.83 18.35
CA ARG A 311 -30.90 -19.32 17.02
C ARG A 311 -30.91 -18.19 15.99
N GLN A 312 -29.94 -18.19 15.08
CA GLN A 312 -29.72 -17.10 14.13
C GLN A 312 -29.73 -17.54 12.66
N GLY A 313 -30.60 -18.49 12.30
CA GLY A 313 -30.61 -19.07 10.96
C GLY A 313 -29.40 -19.99 10.77
N ASP A 314 -28.52 -19.68 9.81
CA ASP A 314 -27.31 -20.44 9.51
C ASP A 314 -26.08 -20.02 10.35
N ASP A 315 -26.17 -18.89 11.08
CA ASP A 315 -25.13 -18.42 12.00
C ASP A 315 -25.16 -19.18 13.35
N GLU A 316 -24.03 -19.19 14.06
CA GLU A 316 -23.94 -19.75 15.42
C GLU A 316 -24.96 -19.09 16.38
N PRO A 317 -25.59 -19.87 17.27
CA PRO A 317 -26.57 -19.34 18.21
C PRO A 317 -25.90 -18.41 19.23
N ILE A 318 -26.65 -17.41 19.71
CA ILE A 318 -26.23 -16.60 20.86
C ILE A 318 -26.55 -17.39 22.13
N ASP A 319 -25.53 -17.70 22.91
CA ASP A 319 -25.68 -18.34 24.21
C ASP A 319 -25.93 -17.30 25.31
N LEU A 320 -27.09 -17.41 25.95
CA LEU A 320 -27.48 -16.58 27.10
C LEU A 320 -27.31 -17.38 28.39
N ARG A 321 -26.54 -16.85 29.34
CA ARG A 321 -26.41 -17.41 30.70
C ARG A 321 -27.41 -16.86 31.69
N GLY A 322 -28.03 -15.74 31.34
CA GLY A 322 -29.13 -15.13 32.08
C GLY A 322 -29.32 -13.69 31.66
N GLY A 323 -30.38 -13.08 32.16
CA GLY A 323 -30.63 -11.66 31.91
C GLY A 323 -31.87 -11.15 32.60
N GLU A 324 -32.00 -9.83 32.63
CA GLU A 324 -33.18 -9.13 33.11
C GLU A 324 -33.53 -8.01 32.13
N ALA A 325 -34.82 -7.78 31.92
CA ALA A 325 -35.31 -6.63 31.16
C ALA A 325 -36.50 -6.02 31.88
N GLN A 326 -36.48 -4.70 32.04
CA GLN A 326 -37.62 -3.92 32.49
C GLN A 326 -38.12 -3.06 31.34
N ILE A 327 -39.42 -3.11 31.06
CA ILE A 327 -40.06 -2.35 29.99
C ILE A 327 -41.27 -1.63 30.60
N ASN A 328 -41.25 -0.30 30.62
CA ASN A 328 -42.36 0.51 31.08
C ASN A 328 -43.04 1.17 29.89
N LEU A 329 -44.34 0.93 29.74
CA LEU A 329 -45.22 1.60 28.80
C LEU A 329 -46.08 2.60 29.58
N HIS A 330 -46.10 3.85 29.11
CA HIS A 330 -46.97 4.90 29.62
C HIS A 330 -47.85 5.43 28.50
N MET A 331 -49.16 5.45 28.74
CA MET A 331 -50.16 5.94 27.77
C MET A 331 -50.57 7.36 28.18
N THR A 332 -50.38 8.33 27.30
CA THR A 332 -50.72 9.74 27.60
C THR A 332 -52.23 9.91 27.80
N SER A 333 -53.03 9.14 27.07
CA SER A 333 -54.47 8.99 27.28
C SER A 333 -54.76 7.53 27.67
N PRO A 334 -55.52 7.26 28.74
CA PRO A 334 -55.83 5.88 29.12
C PRO A 334 -56.49 5.09 27.99
N GLY A 335 -55.96 3.91 27.68
CA GLY A 335 -56.43 3.05 26.59
C GLY A 335 -55.37 2.73 25.54
N THR A 336 -55.77 2.01 24.49
CA THR A 336 -54.88 1.54 23.41
C THR A 336 -54.87 2.44 22.17
N GLN A 337 -55.51 3.61 22.26
CA GLN A 337 -55.61 4.60 21.18
C GLN A 337 -54.96 5.90 21.66
N GLY A 338 -54.09 6.47 20.83
CA GLY A 338 -53.36 7.69 21.12
C GLY A 338 -51.88 7.47 21.54
N PRO A 339 -51.19 8.59 21.86
CA PRO A 339 -49.75 8.59 22.06
C PRO A 339 -49.32 7.80 23.30
N ALA A 340 -48.15 7.18 23.19
CA ALA A 340 -47.55 6.46 24.29
C ALA A 340 -46.02 6.59 24.29
N SER A 341 -45.43 6.43 25.46
CA SER A 341 -43.98 6.32 25.63
C SER A 341 -43.61 4.95 26.18
N PHE A 342 -42.57 4.37 25.60
CA PHE A 342 -41.93 3.14 26.03
C PHE A 342 -40.57 3.51 26.61
N THR A 343 -40.26 3.02 27.79
CA THR A 343 -38.91 3.12 28.35
C THR A 343 -38.43 1.74 28.73
N VAL A 344 -37.20 1.43 28.36
CA VAL A 344 -36.45 0.26 28.80
C VAL A 344 -35.38 0.81 29.72
N PRO A 345 -35.66 1.02 31.02
CA PRO A 345 -34.67 1.59 31.95
C PRO A 345 -33.48 0.65 32.17
N THR A 346 -33.71 -0.67 32.04
CA THR A 346 -32.69 -1.69 32.27
C THR A 346 -32.94 -2.86 31.34
N LEU A 347 -31.97 -3.17 30.49
CA LEU A 347 -31.79 -4.47 29.85
C LEU A 347 -30.38 -4.93 30.19
N LYS A 348 -30.24 -6.04 30.91
CA LYS A 348 -28.94 -6.67 31.20
C LYS A 348 -28.95 -8.09 30.70
N LEU A 349 -27.99 -8.45 29.86
CA LEU A 349 -27.83 -9.80 29.33
C LEU A 349 -26.42 -10.29 29.63
N MET A 350 -26.31 -11.54 30.08
CA MET A 350 -25.04 -12.25 30.21
C MET A 350 -24.92 -13.21 29.03
N LEU A 351 -24.07 -12.85 28.08
CA LEU A 351 -23.79 -13.62 26.87
C LEU A 351 -22.54 -14.47 27.11
N ALA A 352 -22.52 -15.71 26.64
CA ALA A 352 -21.34 -16.55 26.64
C ALA A 352 -20.82 -16.73 25.22
N ASP A 353 -19.50 -16.67 25.07
CA ASP A 353 -18.85 -17.05 23.83
C ASP A 353 -18.58 -18.57 23.76
N THR A 354 -18.05 -19.05 22.63
CA THR A 354 -17.74 -20.48 22.43
C THR A 354 -16.64 -21.02 23.36
N HIS A 355 -15.83 -20.16 23.95
CA HIS A 355 -14.84 -20.51 24.96
C HIS A 355 -15.38 -20.40 26.40
N GLY A 356 -16.65 -20.01 26.56
CA GLY A 356 -17.30 -19.81 27.85
C GLY A 356 -16.98 -18.47 28.53
N ALA A 357 -16.30 -17.54 27.86
CA ALA A 357 -16.09 -16.19 28.37
C ALA A 357 -17.42 -15.44 28.42
N LEU A 358 -17.65 -14.72 29.51
CA LEU A 358 -18.89 -13.97 29.74
C LEU A 358 -18.73 -12.52 29.29
N THR A 359 -19.73 -12.04 28.59
CA THR A 359 -19.88 -10.66 28.13
C THR A 359 -21.18 -10.10 28.69
N HIS A 360 -21.11 -8.96 29.37
CA HIS A 360 -22.25 -8.28 29.96
C HIS A 360 -22.72 -7.16 29.03
N LEU A 361 -23.89 -7.36 28.41
CA LEU A 361 -24.56 -6.32 27.65
C LEU A 361 -25.51 -5.58 28.56
N GLN A 362 -25.40 -4.26 28.59
CA GLN A 362 -26.35 -3.36 29.23
C GLN A 362 -26.97 -2.46 28.18
N ALA A 363 -28.28 -2.27 28.22
CA ALA A 363 -28.94 -1.32 27.32
C ALA A 363 -30.08 -0.59 28.01
N THR A 364 -30.31 0.63 27.56
CA THR A 364 -31.44 1.46 27.92
C THR A 364 -32.06 2.03 26.66
N ALA A 365 -33.37 2.26 26.67
CA ALA A 365 -34.05 2.90 25.55
C ALA A 365 -35.22 3.74 26.03
N ALA A 366 -35.54 4.80 25.30
CA ALA A 366 -36.75 5.59 25.45
C ALA A 366 -37.31 5.88 24.07
N LEU A 367 -38.56 5.50 23.82
CA LEU A 367 -39.23 5.62 22.53
C LEU A 367 -40.61 6.23 22.74
N THR A 368 -40.97 7.21 21.92
CA THR A 368 -42.31 7.77 21.84
C THR A 368 -42.98 7.32 20.54
N VAL A 369 -44.27 7.04 20.62
CA VAL A 369 -45.09 6.65 19.48
C VAL A 369 -46.36 7.49 19.45
N ASP A 370 -46.82 7.84 18.25
CA ASP A 370 -48.04 8.65 18.07
C ASP A 370 -49.33 7.86 18.33
N ASP A 371 -49.36 6.56 18.04
CA ASP A 371 -50.49 5.68 18.33
C ASP A 371 -50.04 4.22 18.57
N LEU A 372 -50.60 3.57 19.59
CA LEU A 372 -50.27 2.18 19.93
C LEU A 372 -50.83 1.13 18.98
N LYS A 373 -51.94 1.41 18.27
CA LYS A 373 -52.56 0.47 17.34
C LYS A 373 -52.03 0.62 15.91
N HIS A 374 -51.84 1.85 15.46
CA HIS A 374 -51.42 2.19 14.10
C HIS A 374 -50.30 3.25 14.11
N PRO A 375 -49.10 2.90 14.61
CA PRO A 375 -47.98 3.83 14.74
C PRO A 375 -47.54 4.35 13.38
N LYS A 376 -47.42 5.68 13.24
CA LYS A 376 -46.85 6.35 12.06
C LYS A 376 -45.55 7.07 12.41
N VAL A 377 -45.52 7.76 13.53
CA VAL A 377 -44.33 8.50 13.99
C VAL A 377 -43.73 7.81 15.20
N LEU A 378 -42.43 7.58 15.12
CA LEU A 378 -41.61 6.99 16.18
C LEU A 378 -40.41 7.88 16.39
N ASP A 379 -40.09 8.18 17.64
CA ASP A 379 -38.93 9.01 17.99
C ASP A 379 -38.35 8.57 19.32
N GLY A 380 -37.05 8.33 19.39
CA GLY A 380 -36.44 7.84 20.62
C GLY A 380 -34.93 7.66 20.60
N ASP A 381 -34.41 7.46 21.80
CA ASP A 381 -32.99 7.23 22.05
C ASP A 381 -32.75 5.82 22.60
N ALA A 382 -31.64 5.22 22.21
CA ALA A 382 -31.14 3.98 22.77
C ALA A 382 -29.68 4.15 23.17
N THR A 383 -29.30 3.60 24.31
CA THR A 383 -27.90 3.48 24.73
C THR A 383 -27.60 2.01 24.96
N THR A 384 -26.50 1.52 24.44
CA THR A 384 -26.00 0.16 24.64
C THR A 384 -24.56 0.24 25.13
N ALA A 385 -24.21 -0.61 26.08
CA ALA A 385 -22.89 -0.72 26.64
C ALA A 385 -22.51 -2.20 26.78
N LEU A 386 -21.23 -2.50 26.57
CA LEU A 386 -20.71 -3.86 26.62
C LEU A 386 -19.32 -3.81 27.25
N ASP A 387 -19.10 -4.63 28.28
CA ASP A 387 -17.89 -4.59 29.10
C ASP A 387 -16.64 -5.07 28.35
N GLY A 388 -16.70 -6.26 27.76
CA GLY A 388 -15.62 -6.79 26.94
C GLY A 388 -15.96 -8.10 26.24
N PHE A 389 -15.26 -8.34 25.14
CA PHE A 389 -15.43 -9.50 24.28
C PHE A 389 -14.12 -9.84 23.58
N ASN A 390 -14.03 -11.06 23.05
CA ASN A 390 -12.92 -11.48 22.20
C ASN A 390 -13.35 -11.36 20.73
N PHE A 391 -12.53 -10.73 19.88
CA PHE A 391 -12.86 -10.60 18.45
C PHE A 391 -12.95 -11.96 17.76
N ALA A 392 -12.18 -12.97 18.21
CA ALA A 392 -12.22 -14.32 17.66
C ALA A 392 -13.60 -15.01 17.80
N THR A 393 -14.39 -14.60 18.79
CA THR A 393 -15.70 -15.17 19.11
C THR A 393 -16.85 -14.16 19.04
N LEU A 394 -16.57 -12.94 18.54
CA LEU A 394 -17.53 -11.85 18.44
C LEU A 394 -18.79 -12.22 17.65
N GLY A 395 -18.67 -13.13 16.68
CA GLY A 395 -19.80 -13.65 15.91
C GLY A 395 -20.92 -14.27 16.76
N ASN A 396 -20.59 -14.75 17.96
CA ASN A 396 -21.49 -15.51 18.85
C ASN A 396 -22.20 -14.62 19.87
N VAL A 397 -21.71 -13.39 20.04
CA VAL A 397 -22.32 -12.38 20.90
C VAL A 397 -22.94 -11.22 20.09
N TRP A 398 -22.63 -11.11 18.79
CA TRP A 398 -23.20 -10.11 17.88
C TRP A 398 -24.34 -10.70 17.01
N PRO A 399 -25.60 -10.23 17.18
CA PRO A 399 -26.73 -10.64 16.36
C PRO A 399 -26.54 -10.43 14.84
N ALA A 400 -26.80 -11.46 14.03
CA ALA A 400 -26.66 -11.46 12.57
C ALA A 400 -27.59 -10.47 11.85
N GLY A 401 -28.64 -9.99 12.52
CA GLY A 401 -29.55 -8.97 11.98
C GLY A 401 -28.98 -7.54 12.02
N LEU A 402 -27.99 -7.27 12.88
CA LEU A 402 -27.52 -5.93 13.20
C LEU A 402 -26.22 -5.61 12.44
N ILE A 403 -26.22 -4.56 11.60
CA ILE A 403 -25.05 -4.09 10.82
C ILE A 403 -24.40 -5.25 10.03
N LYS A 404 -25.19 -5.92 9.17
CA LYS A 404 -24.82 -7.14 8.45
C LYS A 404 -23.46 -7.08 7.74
N GLY A 405 -23.23 -6.00 6.97
CA GLY A 405 -21.99 -5.81 6.21
C GLY A 405 -20.76 -5.68 7.11
N GLY A 406 -20.86 -4.80 8.11
CA GLY A 406 -19.81 -4.59 9.11
C GLY A 406 -19.49 -5.85 9.91
N ARG A 407 -20.51 -6.55 10.44
CA ARG A 407 -20.33 -7.82 11.16
C ARG A 407 -19.58 -8.84 10.32
N LYS A 408 -19.99 -9.04 9.06
CA LYS A 408 -19.38 -10.04 8.16
C LYS A 408 -17.91 -9.74 7.92
N TRP A 409 -17.54 -8.48 7.69
CA TRP A 409 -16.14 -8.10 7.47
C TRP A 409 -15.31 -8.21 8.76
N ILE A 410 -15.81 -7.70 9.89
CA ILE A 410 -15.09 -7.70 11.17
C ILE A 410 -14.83 -9.13 11.65
N VAL A 411 -15.85 -9.97 11.70
CA VAL A 411 -15.72 -11.38 12.16
C VAL A 411 -14.78 -12.17 11.26
N ALA A 412 -14.76 -11.89 9.95
CA ALA A 412 -13.90 -12.60 9.01
C ALA A 412 -12.43 -12.14 9.04
N ASN A 413 -12.18 -10.86 9.38
CA ASN A 413 -10.87 -10.23 9.19
C ASN A 413 -10.15 -9.84 10.49
N ILE A 414 -10.85 -9.67 11.62
CA ILE A 414 -10.23 -9.46 12.93
C ILE A 414 -10.27 -10.78 13.70
N THR A 415 -9.16 -11.52 13.66
CA THR A 415 -9.11 -12.92 14.13
C THR A 415 -8.56 -13.09 15.53
N HIS A 416 -7.96 -12.05 16.10
CA HIS A 416 -7.43 -12.02 17.46
C HIS A 416 -7.57 -10.63 18.06
N GLY A 417 -7.55 -10.56 19.40
CA GLY A 417 -7.58 -9.32 20.18
C GLY A 417 -8.82 -9.20 21.06
N ARG A 418 -8.79 -8.24 21.99
CA ARG A 418 -9.86 -8.01 22.97
C ARG A 418 -10.52 -6.67 22.71
N GLY A 419 -11.85 -6.65 22.59
CA GLY A 419 -12.65 -5.43 22.60
C GLY A 419 -13.19 -5.14 23.99
N HIS A 420 -13.21 -3.88 24.43
CA HIS A 420 -13.78 -3.48 25.72
C HIS A 420 -14.31 -2.04 25.70
N ASP A 421 -15.09 -1.71 26.73
CA ASP A 421 -15.70 -0.39 26.93
C ASP A 421 -16.52 0.09 25.71
N LEU A 422 -17.27 -0.82 25.08
CA LEU A 422 -18.21 -0.44 24.03
C LEU A 422 -19.31 0.41 24.67
N GLN A 423 -19.52 1.62 24.17
CA GLN A 423 -20.68 2.44 24.48
C GLN A 423 -21.21 3.03 23.19
N VAL A 424 -22.48 2.79 22.87
CA VAL A 424 -23.14 3.32 21.67
C VAL A 424 -24.44 3.99 22.08
N ARG A 425 -24.61 5.24 21.66
CA ARG A 425 -25.83 6.03 21.77
C ARG A 425 -26.41 6.22 20.38
N THR A 426 -27.70 6.00 20.23
CA THR A 426 -28.38 6.07 18.94
C THR A 426 -29.68 6.81 19.09
N HIS A 427 -29.90 7.81 18.25
CA HIS A 427 -31.19 8.46 18.10
C HIS A 427 -31.89 7.88 16.87
N ILE A 428 -33.18 7.58 17.00
CA ILE A 428 -33.98 6.89 16.01
C ILE A 428 -35.22 7.72 15.73
N HIS A 429 -35.52 7.94 14.46
CA HIS A 429 -36.74 8.61 14.02
C HIS A 429 -37.34 7.89 12.81
N SER A 430 -38.66 7.72 12.78
CA SER A 430 -39.39 7.15 11.63
C SER A 430 -40.75 7.81 11.44
N ASN A 431 -41.07 8.12 10.19
CA ASN A 431 -42.41 8.59 9.76
C ASN A 431 -43.25 7.49 9.08
N ASN A 432 -42.75 6.26 9.06
CA ASN A 432 -43.41 5.09 8.43
C ASN A 432 -43.73 4.00 9.46
N GLY A 433 -43.83 4.36 10.73
CA GLY A 433 -43.96 3.43 11.85
C GLY A 433 -42.80 2.44 11.90
N PHE A 434 -43.06 1.22 12.37
CA PHE A 434 -42.04 0.19 12.58
C PHE A 434 -41.48 -0.47 11.31
N LYS A 435 -41.94 -0.07 10.11
CA LYS A 435 -41.54 -0.71 8.84
C LYS A 435 -40.19 -0.23 8.28
N HIS A 436 -39.72 0.96 8.68
CA HIS A 436 -38.43 1.53 8.27
C HIS A 436 -37.90 2.41 9.40
N VAL A 437 -37.16 1.82 10.32
CA VAL A 437 -36.58 2.49 11.48
C VAL A 437 -35.08 2.62 11.22
N LEU A 438 -34.63 3.84 10.92
CA LEU A 438 -33.22 4.15 10.71
C LEU A 438 -32.73 5.07 11.83
N PRO A 439 -31.46 4.93 12.25
CA PRO A 439 -30.83 5.92 13.11
C PRO A 439 -30.68 7.25 12.37
N THR A 440 -30.91 8.35 13.06
CA THR A 440 -30.64 9.72 12.56
C THR A 440 -29.33 10.28 13.13
N SER A 441 -28.90 9.79 14.29
CA SER A 441 -27.56 10.01 14.82
C SER A 441 -27.07 8.77 15.55
N MET A 442 -25.76 8.55 15.52
CA MET A 442 -25.08 7.51 16.26
C MET A 442 -23.78 8.09 16.80
N ASP A 443 -23.51 7.84 18.07
CA ASP A 443 -22.27 8.21 18.74
C ASP A 443 -21.81 7.00 19.53
N GLY A 444 -20.52 6.79 19.64
CA GLY A 444 -20.02 5.69 20.43
C GLY A 444 -18.53 5.52 20.36
N GLN A 445 -18.03 4.73 21.29
CA GLN A 445 -16.63 4.37 21.40
C GLN A 445 -16.51 2.87 21.68
N LEU A 446 -15.47 2.26 21.13
CA LEU A 446 -15.01 0.91 21.46
C LEU A 446 -13.49 0.91 21.44
N LEU A 447 -12.89 0.31 22.46
CA LEU A 447 -11.44 0.11 22.54
C LEU A 447 -11.12 -1.34 22.16
N GLY A 448 -10.03 -1.52 21.43
CA GLY A 448 -9.52 -2.82 21.03
C GLY A 448 -8.03 -2.92 21.27
N ASP A 449 -7.60 -3.99 21.94
CA ASP A 449 -6.19 -4.25 22.26
C ASP A 449 -5.68 -5.51 21.56
N ASP A 450 -4.40 -5.50 21.19
CA ASP A 450 -3.67 -6.63 20.59
C ASP A 450 -4.40 -7.27 19.39
N LEU A 451 -4.94 -6.42 18.51
CA LEU A 451 -5.73 -6.85 17.38
C LEU A 451 -4.85 -7.49 16.31
N THR A 452 -5.34 -8.59 15.72
CA THR A 452 -4.79 -9.17 14.50
C THR A 452 -5.77 -8.98 13.35
N VAL A 453 -5.39 -8.17 12.36
CA VAL A 453 -6.25 -7.72 11.26
C VAL A 453 -5.72 -8.21 9.91
N HIS A 454 -6.55 -8.98 9.21
CA HIS A 454 -6.33 -9.38 7.82
C HIS A 454 -6.94 -8.36 6.86
N TRP A 455 -6.12 -7.45 6.36
CA TRP A 455 -6.58 -6.43 5.41
C TRP A 455 -6.66 -6.94 3.97
N LEU A 456 -5.80 -7.90 3.57
CA LEU A 456 -5.87 -8.52 2.23
C LEU A 456 -5.21 -9.92 2.21
N ARG A 457 -5.99 -11.00 2.31
CA ARG A 457 -5.44 -12.37 2.22
C ARG A 457 -4.92 -12.69 0.80
N PRO A 458 -3.80 -13.42 0.65
CA PRO A 458 -3.00 -14.12 1.66
C PRO A 458 -1.84 -13.30 2.25
N ILE A 459 -1.81 -11.97 2.09
CA ILE A 459 -0.80 -11.14 2.76
C ILE A 459 -0.93 -11.40 4.28
N ALA A 460 0.22 -11.53 4.95
CA ALA A 460 0.26 -11.73 6.39
C ALA A 460 -0.58 -10.64 7.10
N PRO A 461 -1.26 -10.95 8.21
CA PRO A 461 -2.02 -9.94 8.94
C PRO A 461 -1.10 -8.92 9.60
N ALA A 462 -1.67 -7.76 9.91
CA ALA A 462 -1.08 -6.83 10.86
C ALA A 462 -1.46 -7.28 12.29
N THR A 463 -0.48 -7.38 13.18
CA THR A 463 -0.63 -7.90 14.56
C THR A 463 -0.24 -6.85 15.58
N GLY A 464 -0.75 -6.95 16.81
CA GLY A 464 -0.40 -6.04 17.91
C GLY A 464 -0.96 -4.63 17.73
N LEU A 465 -2.08 -4.50 17.00
CA LEU A 465 -2.74 -3.22 16.78
C LEU A 465 -3.61 -2.86 17.98
N ASP A 466 -3.46 -1.65 18.51
CA ASP A 466 -4.44 -1.04 19.41
C ASP A 466 -5.37 -0.15 18.58
N ALA A 467 -6.68 -0.22 18.80
CA ALA A 467 -7.65 0.57 18.04
C ALA A 467 -8.71 1.24 18.90
N THR A 468 -9.15 2.42 18.46
CA THR A 468 -10.37 3.07 18.92
C THR A 468 -11.35 3.16 17.76
N LEU A 469 -12.51 2.55 17.94
CA LEU A 469 -13.64 2.68 17.03
C LEU A 469 -14.57 3.80 17.52
N GLY A 470 -15.11 4.55 16.57
CA GLY A 470 -16.18 5.50 16.78
C GLY A 470 -17.00 5.73 15.52
N PHE A 471 -17.93 6.68 15.57
CA PHE A 471 -18.82 7.01 14.47
C PHE A 471 -18.62 8.46 14.04
N ASP A 472 -18.72 8.72 12.73
CA ASP A 472 -18.81 10.06 12.16
C ASP A 472 -20.16 10.18 11.44
N GLY A 473 -21.15 10.75 12.13
CA GLY A 473 -22.56 10.62 11.72
C GLY A 473 -23.11 9.21 11.94
N PHE A 474 -24.27 8.91 11.34
CA PHE A 474 -24.93 7.61 11.53
C PHE A 474 -24.51 6.55 10.50
N ASP A 475 -23.82 6.93 9.42
CA ASP A 475 -23.56 6.07 8.26
C ASP A 475 -22.07 5.74 8.05
N THR A 476 -21.18 6.31 8.87
CA THR A 476 -19.73 6.16 8.73
C THR A 476 -19.09 5.68 10.04
N LEU A 477 -18.38 4.55 9.97
CA LEU A 477 -17.56 4.01 11.06
C LEU A 477 -16.12 4.51 10.89
N VAL A 478 -15.52 5.01 11.96
CA VAL A 478 -14.12 5.45 11.99
C VAL A 478 -13.33 4.56 12.95
N VAL A 479 -12.27 3.94 12.46
CA VAL A 479 -11.37 3.07 13.22
C VAL A 479 -9.99 3.68 13.21
N ARG A 480 -9.53 4.20 14.34
CA ARG A 480 -8.16 4.68 14.49
C ARG A 480 -7.33 3.59 15.13
N PHE A 481 -6.17 3.29 14.57
CA PHE A 481 -5.31 2.19 15.02
C PHE A 481 -3.85 2.61 15.13
N GLN A 482 -3.08 1.95 15.98
CA GLN A 482 -1.68 2.26 16.25
C GLN A 482 -0.90 1.04 16.75
N HIS A 483 0.43 1.18 16.85
CA HIS A 483 1.38 0.19 17.40
C HIS A 483 1.48 -1.16 16.67
N GLY A 484 0.79 -1.32 15.53
CA GLY A 484 0.77 -2.56 14.79
C GLY A 484 2.12 -2.93 14.17
N THR A 485 2.25 -4.21 13.84
CA THR A 485 3.39 -4.73 13.07
C THR A 485 2.88 -5.64 11.96
N GLN A 486 3.37 -5.41 10.74
CA GLN A 486 3.11 -6.21 9.55
C GLN A 486 4.35 -7.04 9.25
N ALA A 487 4.22 -8.37 9.31
CA ALA A 487 5.31 -9.27 8.95
C ALA A 487 5.53 -9.29 7.42
N THR A 488 6.79 -9.31 7.01
CA THR A 488 7.23 -9.54 5.62
C THR A 488 8.45 -10.46 5.61
N GLU A 489 8.84 -10.99 4.46
CA GLU A 489 10.01 -11.88 4.34
C GLU A 489 11.31 -11.16 4.69
N SER A 490 11.42 -9.87 4.33
CA SER A 490 12.60 -9.04 4.56
C SER A 490 12.57 -8.22 5.86
N GLY A 491 11.67 -8.58 6.80
CA GLY A 491 11.56 -7.97 8.13
C GLY A 491 10.22 -7.27 8.40
N PRO A 492 9.96 -6.85 9.64
CA PRO A 492 8.67 -6.25 10.00
C PRO A 492 8.56 -4.80 9.50
N ILE A 493 7.37 -4.42 9.02
CA ILE A 493 6.94 -3.03 8.86
C ILE A 493 6.14 -2.65 10.10
N LYS A 494 6.56 -1.60 10.80
CA LYS A 494 5.81 -1.02 11.92
C LYS A 494 4.71 -0.13 11.36
N VAL A 495 3.49 -0.34 11.85
CA VAL A 495 2.33 0.51 11.62
C VAL A 495 2.26 1.46 12.81
N ALA A 496 2.79 2.67 12.65
CA ALA A 496 2.86 3.65 13.74
C ALA A 496 1.45 4.07 14.18
N ASP A 497 0.67 4.54 13.21
CA ASP A 497 -0.73 4.93 13.37
C ASP A 497 -1.48 4.82 12.03
N GLY A 498 -2.81 4.95 12.06
CA GLY A 498 -3.65 5.01 10.89
C GLY A 498 -5.14 5.17 11.22
N GLU A 499 -5.94 5.39 10.18
CA GLU A 499 -7.39 5.52 10.26
C GLU A 499 -8.05 4.76 9.10
N VAL A 500 -9.07 3.95 9.41
CA VAL A 500 -10.01 3.38 8.44
C VAL A 500 -11.36 4.06 8.60
N ARG A 501 -11.93 4.53 7.49
CA ARG A 501 -13.29 5.07 7.43
C ARG A 501 -14.14 4.16 6.54
N LEU A 502 -15.23 3.64 7.10
CA LEU A 502 -16.19 2.78 6.40
C LEU A 502 -17.51 3.53 6.22
N GLY A 503 -17.76 4.04 5.02
CA GLY A 503 -18.97 4.79 4.69
C GLY A 503 -20.10 3.90 4.12
N ASN A 504 -21.32 4.46 4.04
CA ASN A 504 -22.50 3.80 3.48
C ASN A 504 -22.95 2.53 4.24
N LEU A 505 -22.90 2.53 5.58
CA LEU A 505 -23.25 1.35 6.39
C LEU A 505 -24.72 0.89 6.26
N TYR A 506 -25.63 1.81 5.93
CA TYR A 506 -27.08 1.57 5.87
C TYR A 506 -27.69 1.80 4.48
N GLU A 507 -26.91 2.25 3.50
CA GLU A 507 -27.38 2.41 2.13
C GLU A 507 -27.44 1.06 1.39
N LYS A 508 -28.20 1.00 0.30
CA LYS A 508 -28.28 -0.21 -0.55
C LYS A 508 -27.03 -0.42 -1.44
N GLY A 509 -26.08 0.51 -1.41
CA GLY A 509 -24.84 0.48 -2.20
C GLY A 509 -23.69 -0.25 -1.50
N PRO A 510 -22.55 -0.42 -2.19
CA PRO A 510 -21.36 -0.98 -1.58
C PRO A 510 -20.76 -0.02 -0.55
N THR A 511 -20.37 -0.57 0.60
CA THR A 511 -19.62 0.16 1.64
C THR A 511 -18.29 0.64 1.04
N THR A 512 -17.97 1.92 1.21
CA THR A 512 -16.68 2.48 0.78
C THR A 512 -15.68 2.38 1.92
N GLY A 513 -14.44 1.97 1.62
CA GLY A 513 -13.34 1.92 2.57
C GLY A 513 -12.28 2.96 2.19
N ASP A 514 -11.95 3.85 3.12
CA ASP A 514 -10.84 4.78 3.02
C ASP A 514 -9.85 4.50 4.15
N ILE A 515 -8.67 4.00 3.76
CA ILE A 515 -7.66 3.48 4.67
C ILE A 515 -6.46 4.39 4.58
N SER A 516 -6.00 4.93 5.71
CA SER A 516 -4.76 5.69 5.81
C SER A 516 -3.87 5.07 6.88
N ALA A 517 -2.56 4.96 6.61
CA ALA A 517 -1.60 4.38 7.54
C ALA A 517 -0.22 5.03 7.42
N HIS A 518 0.43 5.21 8.57
CA HIS A 518 1.83 5.58 8.70
C HIS A 518 2.67 4.34 8.97
N LEU A 519 3.57 4.04 8.04
CA LEU A 519 4.36 2.81 7.97
C LEU A 519 5.85 3.14 8.09
N LYS A 520 6.59 2.37 8.89
CA LYS A 520 8.05 2.49 9.02
C LYS A 520 8.71 1.13 8.91
N GLY A 521 9.75 1.00 8.09
CA GLY A 521 10.40 -0.27 7.84
C GLY A 521 11.65 -0.17 6.97
N SER A 522 12.20 -1.32 6.61
CA SER A 522 13.30 -1.38 5.63
C SER A 522 12.74 -1.31 4.20
N LEU A 523 13.52 -0.75 3.26
CA LEU A 523 13.13 -0.71 1.84
C LEU A 523 12.80 -2.11 1.27
N PRO A 524 13.56 -3.19 1.58
CA PRO A 524 13.18 -4.56 1.24
C PRO A 524 11.80 -4.98 1.72
N ALA A 525 11.42 -4.66 2.96
CA ALA A 525 10.12 -5.04 3.50
C ALA A 525 8.97 -4.37 2.73
N PHE A 526 9.14 -3.10 2.33
CA PHE A 526 8.17 -2.42 1.47
C PHE A 526 8.09 -3.04 0.07
N ARG A 527 9.24 -3.41 -0.52
CA ARG A 527 9.29 -4.12 -1.80
C ARG A 527 8.53 -5.44 -1.73
N ASP A 528 8.66 -6.21 -0.66
CA ASP A 528 7.97 -7.51 -0.51
C ASP A 528 6.44 -7.35 -0.55
N ILE A 529 5.90 -6.32 0.12
CA ILE A 529 4.47 -6.01 0.06
C ILE A 529 4.08 -5.56 -1.34
N LEU A 530 4.79 -4.58 -1.93
CA LEU A 530 4.45 -4.02 -3.24
C LEU A 530 4.58 -5.04 -4.39
N SER A 531 5.48 -6.01 -4.24
CA SER A 531 5.70 -7.11 -5.21
C SER A 531 4.70 -8.26 -5.03
N HIS A 532 3.86 -8.22 -4.00
CA HIS A 532 2.96 -9.31 -3.70
C HIS A 532 1.98 -9.55 -4.87
N PRO A 533 1.82 -10.79 -5.38
CA PRO A 533 1.06 -11.08 -6.60
C PRO A 533 -0.38 -10.57 -6.58
N ARG A 534 -1.01 -10.50 -5.40
CA ARG A 534 -2.38 -9.98 -5.24
C ARG A 534 -2.54 -8.47 -5.49
N LEU A 535 -1.49 -7.68 -5.33
CA LEU A 535 -1.58 -6.22 -5.50
C LEU A 535 -1.39 -5.82 -6.97
N HIS A 536 -0.69 -6.64 -7.77
CA HIS A 536 -0.37 -6.37 -9.18
C HIS A 536 0.30 -4.99 -9.46
N LEU A 537 0.71 -4.24 -8.44
CA LEU A 537 1.20 -2.85 -8.58
C LEU A 537 2.51 -2.78 -9.38
N LEU A 538 3.47 -3.65 -9.09
CA LEU A 538 4.78 -3.67 -9.78
C LEU A 538 4.78 -4.53 -11.06
N SER A 539 3.64 -5.08 -11.48
CA SER A 539 3.57 -5.91 -12.69
C SER A 539 3.74 -5.11 -13.98
N LYS A 540 3.34 -3.82 -13.96
CA LYS A 540 3.44 -2.90 -15.09
C LYS A 540 4.78 -2.15 -15.11
N HIS A 541 5.36 -1.91 -13.92
CA HIS A 541 6.63 -1.22 -13.72
C HIS A 541 7.47 -1.99 -12.70
N PRO A 542 8.21 -3.04 -13.13
CA PRO A 542 9.07 -3.77 -12.22
C PRO A 542 10.19 -2.86 -11.72
N LEU A 543 10.62 -3.04 -10.47
CA LEU A 543 11.77 -2.35 -9.91
C LEU A 543 13.04 -3.15 -10.29
N PRO A 544 13.87 -2.71 -11.25
CA PRO A 544 14.95 -3.52 -11.80
C PRO A 544 16.20 -3.62 -10.90
N PHE A 545 16.16 -2.98 -9.72
CA PHE A 545 17.31 -2.84 -8.83
C PHE A 545 17.60 -4.11 -8.04
N THR A 546 18.88 -4.36 -7.76
CA THR A 546 19.35 -5.50 -6.94
C THR A 546 19.75 -5.04 -5.54
N ASP A 547 19.73 -5.98 -4.57
CA ASP A 547 20.20 -5.77 -3.19
C ASP A 547 19.72 -4.48 -2.49
N PRO A 548 18.43 -4.11 -2.54
CA PRO A 548 17.96 -2.88 -1.90
C PRO A 548 18.20 -2.92 -0.40
N SER A 549 18.61 -1.81 0.19
CA SER A 549 18.64 -1.62 1.65
C SER A 549 18.37 -0.16 2.02
N GLY A 550 18.27 0.13 3.32
CA GLY A 550 17.92 1.47 3.85
C GLY A 550 16.57 1.50 4.56
N SER A 551 16.28 2.65 5.17
CA SER A 551 15.04 2.87 5.95
C SER A 551 14.04 3.71 5.19
N VAL A 552 12.75 3.38 5.33
CA VAL A 552 11.63 4.08 4.70
C VAL A 552 10.59 4.43 5.76
N ASP A 553 10.11 5.66 5.71
CA ASP A 553 9.03 6.22 6.52
C ASP A 553 7.95 6.73 5.55
N ALA A 554 6.78 6.08 5.52
CA ALA A 554 5.79 6.24 4.48
C ALA A 554 4.37 6.45 5.02
N SER A 555 3.64 7.41 4.48
CA SER A 555 2.20 7.58 4.67
C SER A 555 1.48 7.13 3.41
N ALA A 556 0.59 6.14 3.53
CA ALA A 556 -0.21 5.63 2.43
C ALA A 556 -1.71 5.86 2.70
N ARG A 557 -2.47 6.19 1.65
CA ARG A 557 -3.92 6.26 1.63
C ARG A 557 -4.45 5.43 0.47
N LEU A 558 -5.45 4.60 0.74
CA LEU A 558 -6.09 3.71 -0.19
C LEU A 558 -7.61 3.87 -0.05
N THR A 559 -8.28 4.23 -1.14
CA THR A 559 -9.73 4.34 -1.20
C THR A 559 -10.29 3.34 -2.20
N LEU A 560 -11.23 2.49 -1.77
CA LEU A 560 -11.83 1.44 -2.59
C LEU A 560 -13.27 1.08 -2.15
N PRO A 561 -14.12 0.57 -3.05
CA PRO A 561 -15.38 -0.06 -2.67
C PRO A 561 -15.15 -1.46 -2.07
N LEU A 562 -15.75 -1.77 -0.93
CA LEU A 562 -15.64 -3.07 -0.23
C LEU A 562 -16.60 -4.12 -0.80
N THR A 563 -16.45 -4.41 -2.09
CA THR A 563 -17.19 -5.49 -2.77
C THR A 563 -16.32 -6.71 -3.00
N SER A 564 -16.93 -7.81 -3.48
CA SER A 564 -16.19 -9.03 -3.79
C SER A 564 -15.27 -8.92 -5.01
N HIS A 565 -15.50 -7.93 -5.88
CA HIS A 565 -14.76 -7.71 -7.13
C HIS A 565 -14.51 -6.21 -7.30
N VAL A 566 -13.25 -5.78 -7.16
CA VAL A 566 -12.82 -4.38 -7.31
C VAL A 566 -11.99 -4.28 -8.58
N GLN A 567 -12.32 -3.34 -9.47
CA GLN A 567 -11.51 -3.06 -10.67
C GLN A 567 -10.34 -2.13 -10.31
N ASP A 568 -9.24 -2.18 -11.08
CA ASP A 568 -8.09 -1.27 -10.92
C ASP A 568 -8.51 0.22 -10.91
N GLU A 569 -9.55 0.57 -11.69
CA GLU A 569 -10.05 1.94 -11.85
C GLU A 569 -10.88 2.47 -10.67
N ASP A 570 -11.39 1.57 -9.82
CA ASP A 570 -12.16 1.93 -8.62
C ASP A 570 -11.26 2.13 -7.39
N MET A 571 -9.94 1.95 -7.55
CA MET A 571 -8.95 2.01 -6.49
C MET A 571 -8.09 3.27 -6.62
N HIS A 572 -8.20 4.17 -5.65
CA HIS A 572 -7.35 5.35 -5.58
C HIS A 572 -6.24 5.14 -4.55
N VAL A 573 -5.00 5.38 -4.97
CA VAL A 573 -3.82 5.16 -4.14
C VAL A 573 -3.03 6.44 -4.07
N GLN A 574 -2.68 6.87 -2.86
CA GLN A 574 -1.75 7.96 -2.63
C GLN A 574 -0.72 7.53 -1.61
N ALA A 575 0.56 7.63 -1.97
CA ALA A 575 1.67 7.35 -1.07
C ALA A 575 2.62 8.55 -1.03
N LYS A 576 3.12 8.87 0.16
CA LYS A 576 4.23 9.80 0.39
C LYS A 576 5.23 9.09 1.27
N ALA A 577 6.50 9.11 0.90
CA ALA A 577 7.54 8.46 1.68
C ALA A 577 8.80 9.34 1.76
N SER A 578 9.50 9.27 2.88
CA SER A 578 10.90 9.66 2.99
C SER A 578 11.74 8.42 3.19
N PHE A 579 12.96 8.45 2.65
CA PHE A 579 13.91 7.37 2.81
C PHE A 579 15.28 7.91 3.11
N ALA A 580 16.08 7.11 3.80
CA ALA A 580 17.41 7.48 4.25
C ALA A 580 18.35 6.28 4.17
N SER A 581 19.63 6.56 3.88
CA SER A 581 20.71 5.57 3.78
C SER A 581 20.35 4.41 2.85
N VAL A 582 19.68 4.72 1.74
CA VAL A 582 19.27 3.73 0.75
C VAL A 582 20.45 3.31 -0.12
N HIS A 583 20.60 2.00 -0.31
CA HIS A 583 21.47 1.42 -1.31
C HIS A 583 20.62 0.70 -2.35
N LEU A 584 20.90 0.93 -3.63
CA LEU A 584 20.26 0.28 -4.76
C LEU A 584 21.35 -0.21 -5.72
N GLY A 585 21.43 -1.51 -5.94
CA GLY A 585 22.30 -2.10 -6.96
C GLY A 585 21.69 -1.97 -8.36
N ASN A 586 22.55 -1.88 -9.38
CA ASN A 586 22.16 -1.89 -10.79
C ASN A 586 21.12 -0.84 -11.19
N VAL A 587 21.38 0.43 -10.88
CA VAL A 587 20.46 1.55 -11.17
C VAL A 587 20.74 2.16 -12.55
N LEU A 588 21.97 2.64 -12.79
CA LEU A 588 22.36 3.28 -14.05
C LEU A 588 23.55 2.56 -14.67
N MET A 589 23.36 1.97 -15.86
CA MET A 589 24.42 1.28 -16.62
C MET A 589 25.18 0.22 -15.80
N GLY A 590 24.49 -0.53 -14.94
CA GLY A 590 25.14 -1.55 -14.08
C GLY A 590 25.66 -1.03 -12.75
N HIS A 591 25.63 0.28 -12.49
CA HIS A 591 26.22 0.87 -11.29
C HIS A 591 25.21 1.07 -10.16
N ALA A 592 25.68 0.87 -8.93
CA ALA A 592 24.90 1.07 -7.72
C ALA A 592 24.83 2.56 -7.33
N VAL A 593 23.74 2.91 -6.63
CA VAL A 593 23.58 4.18 -5.93
C VAL A 593 23.65 3.91 -4.43
N ASP A 594 24.52 4.63 -3.75
CA ASP A 594 24.80 4.50 -2.33
C ASP A 594 24.32 5.72 -1.53
N GLU A 595 24.03 5.50 -0.25
CA GLU A 595 23.68 6.55 0.73
C GLU A 595 22.52 7.47 0.30
N ALA A 596 21.61 6.97 -0.54
CA ALA A 596 20.53 7.78 -1.08
C ALA A 596 19.52 8.17 0.01
N SER A 597 19.14 9.44 0.02
CA SER A 597 18.15 9.99 0.94
C SER A 597 17.26 10.99 0.20
N GLY A 598 15.96 10.99 0.47
CA GLY A 598 15.05 11.80 -0.31
C GLY A 598 13.58 11.65 0.07
N THR A 599 12.73 12.23 -0.77
CA THR A 599 11.28 12.11 -0.67
C THR A 599 10.68 11.58 -1.97
N LEU A 600 9.60 10.83 -1.83
CA LEU A 600 8.85 10.17 -2.89
C LEU A 600 7.36 10.47 -2.68
N SER A 601 6.65 10.75 -3.76
CA SER A 601 5.19 10.73 -3.77
C SER A 601 4.70 9.93 -4.98
N ALA A 602 3.72 9.06 -4.78
CA ALA A 602 3.18 8.22 -5.83
C ALA A 602 1.66 8.21 -5.77
N THR A 603 1.04 8.15 -6.95
CA THR A 603 -0.41 8.01 -7.15
C THR A 603 -0.68 6.97 -8.24
N GLU A 604 -1.95 6.64 -8.50
CA GLU A 604 -2.34 5.84 -9.66
C GLU A 604 -1.94 6.48 -11.00
N SER A 605 -1.66 7.80 -11.01
CA SER A 605 -1.35 8.55 -12.22
C SER A 605 0.13 8.74 -12.50
N GLY A 606 0.98 8.63 -11.48
CA GLY A 606 2.39 8.92 -11.61
C GLY A 606 3.15 8.97 -10.29
N LEU A 607 4.46 9.16 -10.41
CA LEU A 607 5.43 9.18 -9.33
C LEU A 607 6.30 10.43 -9.44
N ALA A 608 6.59 11.06 -8.31
CA ALA A 608 7.55 12.16 -8.21
C ALA A 608 8.52 11.87 -7.08
N LEU A 609 9.82 11.95 -7.37
CA LEU A 609 10.91 11.63 -6.46
C LEU A 609 11.94 12.75 -6.50
N THR A 610 12.48 13.09 -5.34
CA THR A 610 13.64 13.99 -5.21
C THR A 610 14.59 13.40 -4.19
N ALA A 611 15.84 13.20 -4.60
CA ALA A 611 16.81 12.47 -3.80
C ALA A 611 18.23 13.00 -4.00
N ASP A 612 19.03 12.90 -2.95
CA ASP A 612 20.48 13.05 -2.98
C ASP A 612 21.11 11.68 -2.71
N GLY A 613 22.17 11.33 -3.44
CA GLY A 613 22.88 10.07 -3.25
C GLY A 613 24.27 10.09 -3.87
N ARG A 614 24.93 8.93 -3.88
CA ARG A 614 26.26 8.77 -4.50
C ARG A 614 26.22 7.74 -5.61
N LEU A 615 26.58 8.12 -6.83
CA LEU A 615 26.74 7.21 -7.97
C LEU A 615 28.24 7.00 -8.22
N ARG A 616 28.76 5.78 -8.01
CA ARG A 616 30.21 5.50 -8.06
C ARG A 616 31.06 6.46 -7.21
N GLY A 617 30.50 6.86 -6.06
CA GLY A 617 31.14 7.84 -5.17
C GLY A 617 31.00 9.30 -5.60
N ILE A 618 30.34 9.62 -6.72
CA ILE A 618 30.04 11.00 -7.13
C ILE A 618 28.74 11.45 -6.46
N PRO A 619 28.71 12.58 -5.74
CA PRO A 619 27.45 13.16 -5.23
C PRO A 619 26.52 13.53 -6.39
N VAL A 620 25.28 13.03 -6.36
CA VAL A 620 24.25 13.30 -7.37
C VAL A 620 22.96 13.72 -6.68
N HIS A 621 22.38 14.80 -7.17
CA HIS A 621 21.00 15.20 -6.89
C HIS A 621 20.11 14.79 -8.06
N VAL A 622 18.99 14.11 -7.80
CA VAL A 622 18.09 13.58 -8.82
C VAL A 622 16.65 14.02 -8.53
N VAL A 623 15.97 14.49 -9.55
CA VAL A 623 14.52 14.71 -9.60
C VAL A 623 13.95 13.79 -10.67
N VAL A 624 13.00 12.93 -10.29
CA VAL A 624 12.34 12.00 -11.22
C VAL A 624 10.84 12.27 -11.20
N ASN A 625 10.24 12.36 -12.39
CA ASN A 625 8.80 12.36 -12.58
C ASN A 625 8.44 11.23 -13.55
N GLU A 626 7.53 10.35 -13.14
CA GLU A 626 7.00 9.29 -13.97
C GLU A 626 5.48 9.41 -14.13
N ASN A 627 4.98 9.05 -15.31
CA ASN A 627 3.57 9.07 -15.65
C ASN A 627 3.11 7.65 -16.00
N PHE A 628 2.19 7.11 -15.21
CA PHE A 628 1.69 5.74 -15.37
C PHE A 628 0.48 5.66 -16.33
N ARG A 629 -0.02 6.80 -16.82
CA ARG A 629 -1.19 6.81 -17.71
C ARG A 629 -0.81 6.41 -19.13
N LYS A 630 -1.48 5.38 -19.65
CA LYS A 630 -1.41 5.00 -21.07
C LYS A 630 -1.77 6.19 -21.97
N GLY A 631 -1.11 6.31 -23.11
CA GLY A 631 -1.23 7.50 -23.96
C GLY A 631 -0.78 7.35 -25.40
N ALA A 632 -0.85 8.47 -26.12
CA ALA A 632 -0.25 8.58 -27.45
C ALA A 632 1.25 8.26 -27.38
N PRO A 633 1.87 7.73 -28.45
CA PRO A 633 3.28 7.35 -28.46
C PRO A 633 4.25 8.44 -27.99
N GLU A 634 3.93 9.71 -28.23
CA GLU A 634 4.78 10.85 -27.83
C GLU A 634 4.61 11.30 -26.37
N ARG A 635 3.73 10.66 -25.60
CA ARG A 635 3.59 11.00 -24.19
C ARG A 635 4.87 10.66 -23.43
N VAL A 636 5.41 11.64 -22.71
CA VAL A 636 6.50 11.45 -21.76
C VAL A 636 6.02 10.56 -20.61
N LEU A 637 6.68 9.43 -20.44
CA LEU A 637 6.47 8.48 -19.35
C LEU A 637 7.46 8.68 -18.22
N GLN A 638 8.70 9.08 -18.51
CA GLN A 638 9.70 9.40 -17.50
C GLN A 638 10.44 10.68 -17.87
N ASP A 639 10.66 11.55 -16.88
CA ASP A 639 11.49 12.75 -16.93
C ASP A 639 12.42 12.70 -15.70
N ILE A 640 13.71 12.50 -15.95
CA ILE A 640 14.75 12.38 -14.93
C ILE A 640 15.75 13.50 -15.14
N GLN A 641 15.87 14.37 -14.15
CA GLN A 641 16.88 15.43 -14.10
C GLN A 641 17.89 15.07 -13.01
N ALA A 642 19.14 14.89 -13.41
CA ALA A 642 20.24 14.60 -12.50
C ALA A 642 21.32 15.68 -12.57
N LYS A 643 21.85 16.07 -11.42
CA LYS A 643 23.00 16.97 -11.29
C LYS A 643 24.07 16.28 -10.47
N ALA A 644 25.18 15.95 -11.11
CA ALA A 644 26.33 15.32 -10.49
C ALA A 644 27.44 16.36 -10.26
N PHE A 645 28.02 16.35 -9.06
CA PHE A 645 29.13 17.22 -8.69
C PHE A 645 30.46 16.47 -8.80
N LEU A 646 31.30 16.87 -9.73
CA LEU A 646 32.58 16.22 -10.01
C LEU A 646 33.72 17.01 -9.37
N ASP A 647 34.38 16.40 -8.39
CA ASP A 647 35.65 16.85 -7.82
C ASP A 647 36.79 15.87 -8.21
N PRO A 648 38.07 16.20 -7.98
CA PRO A 648 39.20 15.36 -8.39
C PRO A 648 39.17 13.96 -7.79
N LEU A 649 38.75 13.83 -6.53
CA LEU A 649 38.65 12.54 -5.86
C LEU A 649 37.50 11.71 -6.43
N SER A 650 36.34 12.32 -6.61
CA SER A 650 35.13 11.69 -7.14
C SER A 650 35.32 11.27 -8.60
N ALA A 651 35.96 12.09 -9.43
CA ALA A 651 36.22 11.79 -10.85
C ALA A 651 37.23 10.64 -11.02
N VAL A 652 38.28 10.59 -10.19
CA VAL A 652 39.26 9.49 -10.20
C VAL A 652 38.64 8.19 -9.66
N LYS A 653 37.91 8.25 -8.53
CA LYS A 653 37.19 7.09 -7.97
C LYS A 653 36.15 6.51 -8.93
N ALA A 654 35.48 7.38 -9.70
CA ALA A 654 34.55 6.97 -10.73
C ALA A 654 35.22 6.52 -12.03
N HIS A 655 36.55 6.55 -12.13
CA HIS A 655 37.34 6.24 -13.32
C HIS A 655 36.98 7.08 -14.56
N LEU A 656 36.50 8.31 -14.35
CA LEU A 656 36.13 9.22 -15.44
C LEU A 656 37.35 9.95 -16.01
N VAL A 657 38.35 10.24 -15.17
CA VAL A 657 39.56 10.97 -15.57
C VAL A 657 40.79 10.35 -14.88
N PRO A 658 41.92 10.18 -15.59
CA PRO A 658 43.19 9.82 -14.96
C PRO A 658 43.61 10.82 -13.87
N ALA A 659 44.27 10.33 -12.82
CA ALA A 659 44.76 11.19 -11.73
C ALA A 659 45.71 12.29 -12.24
N GLY A 660 45.49 13.52 -11.76
CA GLY A 660 46.37 14.67 -12.05
C GLY A 660 46.02 15.51 -13.26
N LEU A 661 44.96 15.17 -14.02
CA LEU A 661 44.53 15.96 -15.19
C LEU A 661 43.39 16.95 -14.89
N PHE A 662 42.76 16.86 -13.73
CA PHE A 662 41.58 17.63 -13.35
C PHE A 662 41.73 18.23 -11.95
N THR A 663 41.45 19.53 -11.81
CA THR A 663 41.48 20.28 -10.55
C THR A 663 40.24 21.17 -10.42
N GLY A 664 39.93 21.65 -9.21
CA GLY A 664 38.71 22.43 -8.98
C GLY A 664 37.46 21.55 -8.96
N HIS A 665 36.37 21.98 -9.59
CA HIS A 665 35.14 21.17 -9.67
C HIS A 665 34.36 21.46 -10.97
N ALA A 666 33.56 20.49 -11.39
CA ALA A 666 32.66 20.59 -12.55
C ALA A 666 31.27 20.08 -12.17
N THR A 667 30.24 20.60 -12.84
CA THR A 667 28.85 20.15 -12.63
C THR A 667 28.34 19.50 -13.91
N LEU A 668 27.99 18.22 -13.83
CA LEU A 668 27.35 17.48 -14.92
C LEU A 668 25.83 17.48 -14.69
N SER A 669 25.09 18.13 -15.59
CA SER A 669 23.64 18.04 -15.67
C SER A 669 23.24 17.01 -16.72
N ALA A 670 22.34 16.11 -16.37
CA ALA A 670 21.76 15.12 -17.26
C ALA A 670 20.23 15.25 -17.23
N HIS A 671 19.60 15.22 -18.39
CA HIS A 671 18.14 15.25 -18.54
C HIS A 671 17.73 14.12 -19.46
N TYR A 672 17.06 13.12 -18.87
CA TYR A 672 16.57 11.93 -19.54
C TYR A 672 15.05 12.01 -19.68
N ILE A 673 14.56 11.86 -20.91
CA ILE A 673 13.13 11.84 -21.23
C ILE A 673 12.84 10.53 -21.95
N GLU A 674 11.91 9.73 -21.45
CA GLU A 674 11.42 8.54 -22.14
C GLU A 674 9.95 8.70 -22.55
N HIS A 675 9.67 8.37 -23.80
CA HIS A 675 8.33 8.40 -24.38
C HIS A 675 7.67 7.02 -24.39
N ALA A 676 6.34 7.00 -24.54
CA ALA A 676 5.57 5.74 -24.63
C ALA A 676 5.91 4.85 -25.83
N SER A 677 6.64 5.37 -26.82
CA SER A 677 7.26 4.61 -27.92
C SER A 677 8.53 3.84 -27.52
N SER A 678 8.97 3.93 -26.26
CA SER A 678 10.28 3.48 -25.77
C SER A 678 11.47 4.16 -26.44
N LEU A 679 11.23 5.30 -27.10
CA LEU A 679 12.28 6.22 -27.50
C LEU A 679 12.65 7.09 -26.30
N ALA A 680 13.93 7.14 -25.97
CA ALA A 680 14.43 7.95 -24.87
C ALA A 680 15.59 8.84 -25.31
N ASP A 681 15.57 10.09 -24.84
CA ASP A 681 16.57 11.11 -25.13
C ASP A 681 17.30 11.48 -23.84
N LEU A 682 18.63 11.44 -23.86
CA LEU A 682 19.49 11.83 -22.75
C LEU A 682 20.37 13.01 -23.18
N ALA A 683 20.03 14.20 -22.72
CA ALA A 683 20.83 15.40 -22.88
C ALA A 683 21.83 15.54 -21.73
N LEU A 684 23.10 15.74 -22.05
CA LEU A 684 24.21 15.93 -21.11
C LEU A 684 24.79 17.34 -21.27
N SER A 685 25.08 18.00 -20.16
CA SER A 685 25.74 19.31 -20.12
C SER A 685 26.72 19.36 -18.95
N LEU A 686 28.00 19.53 -19.24
CA LEU A 686 29.09 19.61 -18.28
C LEU A 686 29.59 21.05 -18.22
N ASP A 687 29.32 21.73 -17.10
CA ASP A 687 29.88 23.03 -16.78
C ASP A 687 31.26 22.86 -16.16
N MET A 688 32.27 23.45 -16.82
CA MET A 688 33.67 23.36 -16.46
C MET A 688 34.27 24.72 -16.09
N GLU A 689 33.49 25.77 -15.84
CA GLU A 689 34.03 27.09 -15.49
C GLU A 689 35.02 27.01 -14.32
N GLN A 690 34.64 26.31 -13.25
CA GLN A 690 35.43 26.13 -12.04
C GLN A 690 36.37 24.90 -12.09
N ALA A 691 36.50 24.27 -13.26
CA ALA A 691 37.39 23.13 -13.47
C ALA A 691 38.69 23.56 -14.17
N GLY A 692 39.82 23.13 -13.64
CA GLY A 692 41.12 23.18 -14.32
C GLY A 692 41.38 21.84 -15.01
N ILE A 693 41.74 21.89 -16.29
CA ILE A 693 42.08 20.68 -17.07
C ILE A 693 43.51 20.84 -17.59
N THR A 694 44.40 19.93 -17.24
CA THR A 694 45.80 19.96 -17.68
C THR A 694 46.09 18.68 -18.44
N VAL A 695 46.23 18.77 -19.76
CA VAL A 695 46.68 17.66 -20.63
C VAL A 695 47.99 18.03 -21.32
N PRO A 696 48.80 17.06 -21.80
CA PRO A 696 50.17 17.34 -22.26
C PRO A 696 50.31 18.40 -23.37
N VAL A 697 49.26 18.60 -24.18
CA VAL A 697 49.24 19.53 -25.32
C VAL A 697 48.38 20.78 -25.08
N TRP A 698 47.62 20.85 -23.98
CA TRP A 698 46.67 21.93 -23.73
C TRP A 698 46.30 22.03 -22.25
N THR A 699 46.15 23.25 -21.74
CA THR A 699 45.73 23.51 -20.37
C THR A 699 44.59 24.52 -20.34
N LYS A 700 43.53 24.19 -19.62
CA LYS A 700 42.44 25.08 -19.22
C LYS A 700 42.63 25.50 -17.76
N PRO A 701 42.78 26.80 -17.46
CA PRO A 701 42.83 27.26 -16.07
C PRO A 701 41.44 27.21 -15.40
N VAL A 702 41.44 27.14 -14.06
CA VAL A 702 40.24 27.32 -13.23
C VAL A 702 39.73 28.75 -13.38
N GLY A 703 38.41 28.92 -13.53
CA GLY A 703 37.74 30.22 -13.71
C GLY A 703 37.56 30.66 -15.17
N GLU A 704 38.14 29.95 -16.13
CA GLU A 704 37.85 30.16 -17.56
C GLU A 704 36.57 29.40 -17.95
N ALA A 705 35.54 30.10 -18.40
CA ALA A 705 34.27 29.47 -18.80
C ALA A 705 34.48 28.45 -19.94
N ALA A 706 34.00 27.23 -19.73
CA ALA A 706 33.86 26.22 -20.78
C ALA A 706 32.70 25.27 -20.46
N VAL A 707 31.98 24.84 -21.49
CA VAL A 707 30.85 23.91 -21.37
C VAL A 707 31.01 22.82 -22.41
N ALA A 708 30.72 21.57 -22.03
CA ALA A 708 30.61 20.47 -22.97
C ALA A 708 29.19 19.90 -22.96
N THR A 709 28.61 19.64 -24.13
CA THR A 709 27.28 19.06 -24.28
C THR A 709 27.36 17.76 -25.06
N GLY A 710 26.35 16.90 -24.87
CA GLY A 710 26.18 15.68 -25.63
C GLY A 710 24.74 15.23 -25.60
N HIS A 711 24.34 14.44 -26.58
CA HIS A 711 22.99 13.89 -26.68
C HIS A 711 23.05 12.41 -27.06
N ILE A 712 22.27 11.60 -26.35
CA ILE A 712 22.17 10.16 -26.57
C ILE A 712 20.71 9.81 -26.81
N ALA A 713 20.39 9.24 -27.97
CA ALA A 713 19.07 8.71 -28.26
C ALA A 713 19.07 7.17 -28.13
N LEU A 714 18.12 6.63 -27.39
CA LEU A 714 17.94 5.21 -27.10
C LEU A 714 16.60 4.73 -27.64
N GLN A 715 16.54 3.48 -28.11
CA GLN A 715 15.30 2.77 -28.41
C GLN A 715 15.27 1.51 -27.56
N GLY A 716 14.49 1.53 -26.47
CA GLY A 716 14.58 0.55 -25.41
C GLY A 716 15.97 0.59 -24.76
N HIS A 717 16.75 -0.49 -24.89
CA HIS A 717 18.12 -0.58 -24.35
C HIS A 717 19.22 -0.29 -25.40
N ASP A 718 18.85 -0.12 -26.66
CA ASP A 718 19.81 0.03 -27.77
C ASP A 718 20.08 1.52 -28.05
N MET A 719 21.36 1.89 -28.15
CA MET A 719 21.76 3.24 -28.54
C MET A 719 21.58 3.44 -30.04
N VAL A 720 20.67 4.36 -30.39
CA VAL A 720 20.36 4.71 -31.79
C VAL A 720 21.28 5.83 -32.27
N ALA A 721 21.50 6.85 -31.44
CA ALA A 721 22.38 7.97 -31.77
C ALA A 721 23.21 8.41 -30.57
N LEU A 722 24.42 8.89 -30.87
CA LEU A 722 25.25 9.69 -29.98
C LEU A 722 25.67 10.92 -30.78
N ASP A 723 25.02 12.05 -30.58
CA ASP A 723 25.24 13.27 -31.34
C ASP A 723 25.32 14.49 -30.43
N GLY A 724 25.40 15.68 -31.02
CA GLY A 724 25.52 16.92 -30.25
C GLY A 724 26.76 16.99 -29.34
N LEU A 725 27.79 16.16 -29.58
CA LEU A 725 29.02 16.15 -28.81
C LEU A 725 29.79 17.43 -29.13
N GLN A 726 29.68 18.41 -28.24
CA GLN A 726 30.30 19.72 -28.42
C GLN A 726 31.03 20.13 -27.15
N ALA A 727 32.12 20.88 -27.30
CA ALA A 727 32.76 21.53 -26.17
C ALA A 727 33.23 22.92 -26.58
N HIS A 728 32.81 23.96 -25.85
CA HIS A 728 33.07 25.35 -26.18
C HIS A 728 33.71 26.08 -25.01
N GLY A 729 34.72 26.88 -25.30
CA GLY A 729 35.46 27.73 -24.37
C GLY A 729 36.41 28.67 -25.12
N LYS A 730 37.15 29.52 -24.40
CA LYS A 730 38.04 30.50 -25.04
C LYS A 730 39.15 29.82 -25.87
N THR A 731 39.76 28.76 -25.35
CA THR A 731 40.80 27.97 -26.06
C THR A 731 40.38 26.55 -26.43
N LEU A 732 39.08 26.24 -26.31
CA LEU A 732 38.48 24.93 -26.55
C LEU A 732 37.31 25.07 -27.51
N ASP A 733 37.34 24.36 -28.62
CA ASP A 733 36.20 24.17 -29.52
C ASP A 733 36.26 22.73 -30.01
N ILE A 734 35.23 21.92 -29.82
CA ILE A 734 35.16 20.54 -30.31
C ILE A 734 33.76 20.32 -30.81
N ALA A 735 33.62 19.68 -31.98
CA ALA A 735 32.37 19.19 -32.52
C ALA A 735 32.56 17.75 -33.02
N GLY A 736 31.67 16.85 -32.63
CA GLY A 736 31.72 15.46 -33.03
C GLY A 736 30.41 14.71 -32.86
N ARG A 737 30.46 13.43 -33.20
CA ARG A 737 29.36 12.47 -33.06
C ARG A 737 29.89 11.05 -32.90
N GLY A 738 29.11 10.19 -32.28
CA GLY A 738 29.33 8.76 -32.23
C GLY A 738 28.90 8.06 -33.52
N VAL A 739 29.50 6.91 -33.75
CA VAL A 739 29.12 5.93 -34.77
C VAL A 739 28.53 4.74 -34.04
N THR A 740 27.23 4.53 -34.19
CA THR A 740 26.50 3.42 -33.56
C THR A 740 26.32 2.27 -34.55
N GLN A 741 26.46 1.03 -34.08
CA GLN A 741 26.22 -0.18 -34.86
C GLN A 741 25.66 -1.26 -33.94
N ASN A 742 24.57 -1.93 -34.35
CA ASN A 742 23.89 -2.96 -33.55
C ASN A 742 23.55 -2.51 -32.11
N GLY A 743 23.06 -1.27 -31.95
CA GLY A 743 22.68 -0.71 -30.65
C GLY A 743 23.84 -0.33 -29.73
N LYS A 744 25.10 -0.42 -30.20
CA LYS A 744 26.31 -0.12 -29.43
C LYS A 744 27.15 0.98 -30.10
N LEU A 745 27.97 1.67 -29.32
CA LEU A 745 28.94 2.63 -29.82
C LEU A 745 30.16 1.91 -30.41
N ASN A 746 30.41 2.08 -31.70
CA ASN A 746 31.56 1.52 -32.42
C ASN A 746 32.70 2.56 -32.58
N GLY A 747 32.40 3.86 -32.52
CA GLY A 747 33.45 4.87 -32.59
C GLY A 747 32.95 6.29 -32.35
N ILE A 748 33.88 7.23 -32.32
CA ILE A 748 33.63 8.67 -32.18
C ILE A 748 34.35 9.39 -33.33
N VAL A 749 33.63 10.21 -34.07
CA VAL A 749 34.16 11.09 -35.10
C VAL A 749 34.12 12.52 -34.57
N ILE A 750 35.30 13.09 -34.33
CA ILE A 750 35.50 14.51 -34.06
C ILE A 750 35.63 15.20 -35.42
N GLU A 751 34.55 15.85 -35.85
CA GLU A 751 34.45 16.52 -37.14
C GLU A 751 35.34 17.77 -37.21
N GLY A 752 35.48 18.45 -36.07
CA GLY A 752 36.36 19.59 -35.90
C GLY A 752 36.79 19.77 -34.45
N PHE A 753 38.04 20.17 -34.22
CA PHE A 753 38.52 20.63 -32.92
C PHE A 753 39.44 21.83 -33.07
N ARG A 754 39.51 22.65 -32.01
CA ARG A 754 40.48 23.70 -31.76
C ARG A 754 40.87 23.63 -30.28
N LEU A 755 42.13 23.28 -30.02
CA LEU A 755 42.72 23.17 -28.68
C LEU A 755 43.95 24.07 -28.63
N GLY A 756 43.80 25.27 -28.06
CA GLY A 756 44.82 26.31 -28.11
C GLY A 756 45.13 26.71 -29.56
N ARG A 757 46.32 26.35 -30.04
CA ARG A 757 46.75 26.57 -31.44
C ARG A 757 46.48 25.37 -32.34
N SER A 758 46.25 24.18 -31.77
CA SER A 758 45.98 22.97 -32.54
C SER A 758 44.58 23.01 -33.13
N ALA A 759 44.41 22.67 -34.40
CA ALA A 759 43.11 22.56 -35.03
C ALA A 759 43.06 21.39 -36.01
N GLY A 760 41.93 20.70 -36.14
CA GLY A 760 41.85 19.52 -36.98
C GLY A 760 40.57 18.71 -36.82
N SER A 761 40.64 17.44 -37.20
CA SER A 761 39.62 16.41 -37.01
C SER A 761 40.26 15.14 -36.47
N ALA A 762 39.48 14.31 -35.80
CA ALA A 762 39.95 13.02 -35.32
C ALA A 762 38.87 11.95 -35.42
N ARG A 763 39.27 10.68 -35.57
CA ARG A 763 38.37 9.53 -35.53
C ARG A 763 38.94 8.52 -34.55
N ILE A 764 38.12 8.11 -33.60
CA ILE A 764 38.41 7.09 -32.60
C ILE A 764 37.51 5.91 -32.91
N MET A 765 38.07 4.76 -33.26
CA MET A 765 37.32 3.51 -33.43
C MET A 765 37.57 2.62 -32.22
N LEU A 766 36.48 2.20 -31.59
CA LEU A 766 36.49 1.29 -30.47
C LEU A 766 36.58 -0.15 -31.01
N PRO A 767 37.28 -1.04 -30.31
CA PRO A 767 37.41 -2.43 -30.75
C PRO A 767 36.13 -3.22 -30.49
N ASP A 768 35.82 -4.19 -31.37
CA ASP A 768 34.71 -5.14 -31.17
C ASP A 768 35.01 -6.16 -30.05
N GLN A 769 36.29 -6.46 -29.81
CA GLN A 769 36.77 -7.35 -28.74
C GLN A 769 37.76 -6.61 -27.83
N PRO A 770 37.73 -6.83 -26.50
CA PRO A 770 38.63 -6.15 -25.56
C PRO A 770 40.14 -6.35 -25.84
N SER A 771 40.52 -7.39 -26.59
CA SER A 771 41.91 -7.68 -26.96
C SER A 771 42.42 -6.87 -28.16
N ASP A 772 41.53 -6.29 -28.96
CA ASP A 772 41.89 -5.54 -30.16
C ASP A 772 42.23 -4.08 -29.81
N PRO A 773 43.14 -3.42 -30.54
CA PRO A 773 43.57 -2.08 -30.20
C PRO A 773 42.50 -1.02 -30.52
N VAL A 774 42.48 0.05 -29.73
CA VAL A 774 41.73 1.27 -30.05
C VAL A 774 42.45 1.98 -31.19
N HIS A 775 41.76 2.26 -32.30
CA HIS A 775 42.35 2.99 -33.42
C HIS A 775 42.01 4.47 -33.33
N ILE A 776 43.04 5.33 -33.35
CA ILE A 776 42.91 6.78 -33.38
C ILE A 776 43.53 7.28 -34.68
N ALA A 777 42.77 8.01 -35.50
CA ALA A 777 43.27 8.74 -36.64
C ALA A 777 43.10 10.24 -36.38
N LEU A 778 44.20 10.99 -36.35
CA LEU A 778 44.27 12.43 -36.12
C LEU A 778 44.74 13.14 -37.38
N ASP A 779 43.94 14.08 -37.88
CA ASP A 779 44.31 14.98 -38.99
C ASP A 779 44.28 16.42 -38.47
N ALA A 780 45.44 17.05 -38.31
CA ALA A 780 45.58 18.33 -37.61
C ALA A 780 46.46 19.34 -38.37
N ASP A 781 45.91 20.52 -38.65
CA ASP A 781 46.62 21.63 -39.29
C ASP A 781 46.26 23.01 -38.67
N PRO A 782 47.12 23.60 -37.84
CA PRO A 782 48.38 23.04 -37.33
C PRO A 782 48.17 22.10 -36.12
N LEU A 783 49.16 21.28 -35.82
CA LEU A 783 49.28 20.54 -34.55
C LEU A 783 50.33 21.22 -33.67
N ASP A 784 49.96 21.66 -32.47
CA ASP A 784 50.89 22.30 -31.52
C ASP A 784 51.36 21.32 -30.44
N LEU A 785 52.61 20.88 -30.57
CA LEU A 785 53.32 20.06 -29.59
C LEU A 785 54.29 20.89 -28.75
N ALA A 786 54.38 22.21 -28.94
CA ALA A 786 55.26 23.08 -28.16
C ALA A 786 55.10 22.93 -26.64
N PRO A 787 53.87 22.77 -26.07
CA PRO A 787 53.69 22.57 -24.64
C PRO A 787 54.40 21.32 -24.08
N LEU A 788 54.62 20.28 -24.90
CA LEU A 788 55.35 19.08 -24.47
C LEU A 788 56.83 19.34 -24.20
N PHE A 789 57.41 20.31 -24.91
CA PHE A 789 58.82 20.66 -24.80
C PHE A 789 59.09 21.78 -23.80
N ASP A 790 58.06 22.48 -23.32
CA ASP A 790 58.18 23.53 -22.31
C ASP A 790 58.46 22.95 -20.90
N PRO A 791 59.59 23.29 -20.25
CA PRO A 791 59.89 22.85 -18.89
C PRO A 791 58.83 23.27 -17.85
N ALA A 792 58.19 24.43 -18.03
CA ALA A 792 57.17 24.91 -17.10
C ALA A 792 55.89 24.07 -17.20
N THR A 793 55.43 23.76 -18.41
CA THR A 793 54.32 22.85 -18.65
C THR A 793 54.61 21.44 -18.12
N ARG A 794 55.82 20.91 -18.34
CA ARG A 794 56.23 19.60 -17.78
C ARG A 794 56.20 19.58 -16.26
N LYS A 795 56.70 20.65 -15.62
CA LYS A 795 56.64 20.81 -14.16
C LYS A 795 55.20 20.93 -13.67
N ALA A 796 54.34 21.69 -14.35
CA ALA A 796 52.93 21.83 -14.00
C ALA A 796 52.16 20.50 -14.09
N VAL A 797 52.39 19.69 -15.13
CA VAL A 797 51.82 18.34 -15.27
C VAL A 797 52.31 17.42 -14.15
N GLN A 798 53.59 17.53 -13.77
CA GLN A 798 54.16 16.73 -12.69
C GLN A 798 53.63 17.15 -11.31
N ASP A 799 53.59 18.44 -11.02
CA ASP A 799 53.04 19.01 -9.79
C ASP A 799 51.55 18.64 -9.63
N ALA A 800 50.78 18.67 -10.72
CA ALA A 800 49.38 18.26 -10.73
C ALA A 800 49.20 16.75 -10.48
N ARG A 801 50.06 15.90 -11.05
CA ARG A 801 50.10 14.45 -10.76
C ARG A 801 50.46 14.17 -9.31
N GLU A 802 51.46 14.86 -8.77
CA GLU A 802 51.88 14.70 -7.38
C GLU A 802 50.80 15.17 -6.40
N ALA A 803 50.12 16.29 -6.69
CA ALA A 803 48.99 16.78 -5.90
C ALA A 803 47.82 15.76 -5.91
N ALA A 804 47.47 15.23 -7.09
CA ALA A 804 46.43 14.21 -7.19
C ALA A 804 46.81 12.89 -6.49
N THR A 805 48.09 12.51 -6.48
CA THR A 805 48.57 11.32 -5.76
C THR A 805 48.53 11.49 -4.24
N ARG A 806 48.73 12.72 -3.73
CA ARG A 806 48.62 13.04 -2.30
C ARG A 806 47.18 13.01 -1.81
N GLU A 807 46.23 13.45 -2.63
CA GLU A 807 44.80 13.50 -2.25
C GLU A 807 44.07 12.16 -2.45
N ALA A 808 44.36 11.41 -3.53
CA ALA A 808 43.62 10.20 -3.88
C ALA A 808 44.17 8.90 -3.25
N GLY A 809 45.35 8.95 -2.61
CA GLY A 809 46.10 7.75 -2.26
C GLY A 809 46.74 7.10 -3.50
N SER A 810 47.67 6.16 -3.30
CA SER A 810 48.42 5.53 -4.40
C SER A 810 47.44 4.99 -5.45
N PRO A 811 47.50 5.44 -6.72
CA PRO A 811 46.56 4.99 -7.73
C PRO A 811 46.73 3.48 -7.92
N SER A 812 45.65 2.72 -7.73
CA SER A 812 45.58 1.38 -8.28
C SER A 812 45.78 1.51 -9.79
N THR A 813 46.74 0.75 -10.32
CA THR A 813 46.96 0.64 -11.77
C THR A 813 45.62 0.35 -12.45
N PRO A 814 45.23 1.11 -13.48
CA PRO A 814 43.95 0.91 -14.15
C PRO A 814 43.86 -0.54 -14.66
N ASP A 815 42.71 -1.19 -14.44
CA ASP A 815 42.39 -2.54 -14.97
C ASP A 815 42.51 -2.62 -16.52
N ASN A 816 42.52 -1.47 -17.20
CA ASN A 816 42.76 -1.34 -18.65
C ASN A 816 44.25 -1.32 -19.05
N ALA A 817 45.16 -1.74 -18.17
CA ALA A 817 46.60 -1.81 -18.49
C ALA A 817 46.93 -2.76 -19.67
N ASP A 818 46.00 -3.61 -20.10
CA ASP A 818 46.15 -4.52 -21.25
C ASP A 818 45.63 -3.95 -22.60
N GLN A 819 44.98 -2.77 -22.63
CA GLN A 819 44.39 -2.22 -23.86
C GLN A 819 45.47 -1.73 -24.84
N GLY A 820 45.46 -2.27 -26.06
CA GLY A 820 46.31 -1.81 -27.17
C GLY A 820 45.79 -0.51 -27.82
N TRP A 821 46.68 0.27 -28.43
CA TRP A 821 46.36 1.51 -29.15
C TRP A 821 47.08 1.54 -30.51
N SER A 822 46.40 1.99 -31.56
CA SER A 822 46.95 2.25 -32.88
C SER A 822 46.67 3.72 -33.22
N ILE A 823 47.69 4.55 -33.35
CA ILE A 823 47.57 6.00 -33.50
C ILE A 823 48.17 6.44 -34.84
N ASP A 824 47.32 6.86 -35.76
CA ASP A 824 47.66 7.51 -37.01
C ASP A 824 47.58 9.03 -36.85
N VAL A 825 48.62 9.74 -37.25
CA VAL A 825 48.69 11.21 -37.21
C VAL A 825 49.09 11.71 -38.60
N ARG A 826 48.32 12.65 -39.12
CA ARG A 826 48.66 13.46 -40.30
C ARG A 826 48.63 14.93 -39.88
N ALA A 827 49.76 15.60 -40.00
CA ALA A 827 49.87 17.01 -39.63
C ALA A 827 50.77 17.76 -40.62
N PRO A 828 50.19 18.53 -41.56
CA PRO A 828 50.95 19.34 -42.51
C PRO A 828 51.89 20.36 -41.84
N ARG A 829 51.51 20.88 -40.67
CA ARG A 829 52.32 21.80 -39.85
C ARG A 829 52.30 21.36 -38.40
N VAL A 830 53.47 21.03 -37.84
CA VAL A 830 53.65 20.70 -36.42
C VAL A 830 54.54 21.73 -35.76
N TYR A 831 54.06 22.39 -34.71
CA TYR A 831 54.87 23.26 -33.88
C TYR A 831 55.50 22.47 -32.74
N PHE A 832 56.80 22.65 -32.52
CA PHE A 832 57.55 22.05 -31.39
C PHE A 832 58.11 23.12 -30.44
N GLY A 833 57.85 24.40 -30.73
CA GLY A 833 58.18 25.54 -29.89
C GLY A 833 57.32 26.76 -30.26
N PRO A 834 57.56 27.93 -29.64
CA PRO A 834 56.80 29.14 -29.94
C PRO A 834 56.88 29.58 -31.41
N LYS A 835 58.00 29.30 -32.07
CA LYS A 835 58.25 29.61 -33.49
C LYS A 835 58.72 28.42 -34.33
N GLY A 836 59.27 27.37 -33.71
CA GLY A 836 59.79 26.19 -34.41
C GLY A 836 58.68 25.33 -34.99
N MET A 837 58.79 25.00 -36.28
CA MET A 837 57.79 24.23 -37.03
C MET A 837 58.46 23.19 -37.94
N VAL A 838 57.88 22.00 -38.03
CA VAL A 838 58.17 21.00 -39.06
C VAL A 838 56.94 20.76 -39.93
N GLY A 839 57.15 20.33 -41.17
CA GLY A 839 56.10 20.18 -42.18
C GLY A 839 55.97 18.76 -42.72
N GLY A 840 54.75 18.41 -43.12
CA GLY A 840 54.43 17.12 -43.76
C GLY A 840 54.56 15.92 -42.83
N VAL A 841 54.21 16.07 -41.55
CA VAL A 841 54.35 15.00 -40.56
C VAL A 841 53.29 13.93 -40.77
N VAL A 842 53.72 12.68 -40.93
CA VAL A 842 52.85 11.51 -40.92
C VAL A 842 53.44 10.50 -39.95
N SER A 843 52.61 9.99 -39.05
CA SER A 843 53.02 9.00 -38.06
C SER A 843 51.98 7.90 -37.94
N HIS A 844 52.43 6.67 -37.72
CA HIS A 844 51.62 5.53 -37.32
C HIS A 844 52.33 4.89 -36.13
N LEU A 845 51.66 4.75 -34.98
CA LEU A 845 52.24 4.27 -33.74
C LEU A 845 51.36 3.16 -33.17
N GLU A 846 51.93 2.01 -32.85
CA GLU A 846 51.24 0.95 -32.12
C GLU A 846 51.79 0.87 -30.69
N LEU A 847 50.90 0.95 -29.72
CA LEU A 847 51.21 0.81 -28.30
C LEU A 847 50.51 -0.43 -27.73
N ARG A 848 51.21 -1.19 -26.90
CA ARG A 848 50.66 -2.29 -26.10
C ARG A 848 51.15 -2.16 -24.67
N HIS A 849 50.25 -2.24 -23.70
CA HIS A 849 50.57 -2.04 -22.27
C HIS A 849 51.27 -0.70 -21.99
N GLY A 850 50.87 0.36 -22.71
CA GLY A 850 51.49 1.69 -22.64
C GLY A 850 52.84 1.83 -23.34
N ALA A 851 53.47 0.74 -23.78
CA ALA A 851 54.77 0.75 -24.46
C ALA A 851 54.61 0.79 -25.99
N LEU A 852 55.43 1.60 -26.67
CA LEU A 852 55.50 1.64 -28.13
C LEU A 852 56.12 0.31 -28.63
N VAL A 853 55.35 -0.46 -29.38
CA VAL A 853 55.78 -1.76 -29.92
C VAL A 853 56.31 -1.65 -31.35
N SER A 854 55.63 -0.86 -32.19
CA SER A 854 56.05 -0.56 -33.56
C SER A 854 55.59 0.84 -33.97
N GLY A 855 56.21 1.40 -35.00
CA GLY A 855 55.78 2.66 -35.54
C GLY A 855 56.50 3.08 -36.81
N ARG A 856 55.87 3.97 -37.57
CA ARG A 856 56.44 4.64 -38.72
C ARG A 856 56.27 6.13 -38.53
N PHE A 857 57.30 6.91 -38.79
CA PHE A 857 57.27 8.36 -38.69
C PHE A 857 57.97 8.95 -39.91
N ALA A 858 57.38 9.97 -40.51
CA ALA A 858 57.97 10.71 -41.60
C ALA A 858 57.64 12.20 -41.50
N LEU A 859 58.55 13.04 -41.98
CA LEU A 859 58.32 14.47 -42.21
C LEU A 859 59.01 14.90 -43.51
N ASP A 860 58.52 15.95 -44.15
CA ASP A 860 59.04 16.43 -45.44
C ASP A 860 59.84 17.74 -45.34
N ALA A 861 59.52 18.61 -44.38
CA ALA A 861 60.20 19.90 -44.18
C ALA A 861 60.63 20.06 -42.72
N PRO A 862 61.83 20.58 -42.43
CA PRO A 862 62.75 21.27 -43.35
C PRO A 862 63.65 20.35 -44.19
N SER A 863 63.70 19.06 -43.86
CA SER A 863 64.45 18.03 -44.55
C SER A 863 63.71 16.71 -44.37
N ARG A 864 63.67 15.84 -45.40
CA ARG A 864 62.91 14.60 -45.30
C ARG A 864 63.54 13.67 -44.26
N VAL A 865 62.73 13.23 -43.30
CA VAL A 865 63.10 12.22 -42.30
C VAL A 865 62.15 11.04 -42.41
N ARG A 866 62.68 9.83 -42.30
CA ARG A 866 61.88 8.60 -42.19
C ARG A 866 62.42 7.75 -41.07
N ALA A 867 61.56 7.35 -40.15
CA ALA A 867 61.89 6.45 -39.07
C ALA A 867 60.91 5.28 -39.05
N VAL A 868 61.43 4.06 -38.87
CA VAL A 868 60.65 2.84 -38.78
C VAL A 868 61.13 2.05 -37.57
N LEU A 869 60.20 1.74 -36.67
CA LEU A 869 60.36 0.82 -35.55
C LEU A 869 59.52 -0.42 -35.84
N ALA A 870 60.16 -1.59 -35.94
CA ALA A 870 59.49 -2.87 -36.15
C ALA A 870 59.45 -3.68 -34.85
N ASP A 871 58.45 -4.54 -34.68
CA ASP A 871 58.40 -5.52 -33.59
C ASP A 871 58.72 -6.92 -34.15
N THR A 872 59.77 -7.55 -33.61
CA THR A 872 60.15 -8.94 -33.93
C THR A 872 59.95 -9.91 -32.77
N GLY A 873 59.32 -9.46 -31.67
CA GLY A 873 59.03 -10.23 -30.45
C GLY A 873 60.15 -10.26 -29.41
N GLN A 874 61.43 -10.31 -29.83
CA GLN A 874 62.62 -10.31 -28.93
C GLN A 874 63.46 -9.03 -29.03
N GLN A 875 63.51 -8.41 -30.21
CA GLN A 875 64.20 -7.14 -30.47
C GLN A 875 63.24 -6.17 -31.17
N GLN A 876 63.53 -4.88 -31.08
CA GLN A 876 62.79 -3.85 -31.81
C GLN A 876 63.76 -3.14 -32.78
N PRO A 877 63.90 -3.64 -34.03
CA PRO A 877 64.69 -2.99 -35.05
C PRO A 877 64.21 -1.57 -35.31
N PHE A 878 65.14 -0.64 -35.37
CA PHE A 878 64.88 0.77 -35.63
C PHE A 878 65.79 1.25 -36.76
N VAL A 879 65.18 1.90 -37.75
CA VAL A 879 65.88 2.53 -38.86
C VAL A 879 65.45 4.00 -38.94
N LEU A 880 66.41 4.91 -39.10
CA LEU A 880 66.19 6.34 -39.29
C LEU A 880 67.04 6.85 -40.46
N ASP A 881 66.37 7.38 -41.46
CA ASP A 881 66.96 8.04 -42.63
C ASP A 881 66.69 9.54 -42.59
N VAL A 882 67.71 10.34 -42.91
CA VAL A 882 67.63 11.80 -43.02
C VAL A 882 68.29 12.24 -44.33
N ASP A 883 67.54 12.88 -45.22
CA ASP A 883 68.03 13.32 -46.54
C ASP A 883 69.06 14.46 -46.43
N ASN A 884 68.92 15.33 -45.42
CA ASN A 884 69.85 16.42 -45.14
C ASN A 884 69.87 16.75 -43.64
N LEU A 885 70.87 16.21 -42.94
CA LEU A 885 71.07 16.33 -41.50
C LEU A 885 71.39 17.78 -41.10
N GLY A 886 72.22 18.49 -41.87
CA GLY A 886 72.62 19.86 -41.57
C GLY A 886 71.45 20.85 -41.53
N ILE A 887 70.57 20.81 -42.54
CA ILE A 887 69.36 21.65 -42.56
C ILE A 887 68.44 21.28 -41.41
N LEU A 888 68.24 19.98 -41.15
CA LEU A 888 67.40 19.52 -40.05
C LEU A 888 67.91 20.04 -38.69
N LEU A 889 69.20 19.86 -38.40
CA LEU A 889 69.79 20.29 -37.13
C LEU A 889 69.73 21.81 -36.95
N LYS A 890 69.94 22.58 -38.02
CA LYS A 890 69.88 24.05 -37.98
C LYS A 890 68.47 24.55 -37.69
N GLU A 891 67.48 24.05 -38.43
CA GLU A 891 66.08 24.50 -38.33
C GLU A 891 65.39 24.00 -37.04
N LEU A 892 65.84 22.86 -36.50
CA LEU A 892 65.44 22.41 -35.16
C LEU A 892 66.17 23.16 -34.03
N GLY A 893 67.14 24.03 -34.35
CA GLY A 893 67.93 24.77 -33.37
C GLY A 893 68.90 23.91 -32.56
N LEU A 894 69.27 22.72 -33.07
CA LEU A 894 70.15 21.76 -32.40
C LEU A 894 71.63 22.04 -32.68
N TYR A 895 71.99 22.27 -33.95
CA TYR A 895 73.36 22.59 -34.37
C TYR A 895 73.36 23.23 -35.77
N ASP A 896 74.07 24.35 -35.95
CA ASP A 896 74.04 25.16 -37.17
C ASP A 896 75.34 25.11 -37.99
N ARG A 897 76.37 24.40 -37.50
CA ARG A 897 77.70 24.31 -38.14
C ARG A 897 77.89 23.08 -39.03
N ILE A 898 76.84 22.36 -39.39
CA ILE A 898 76.90 21.27 -40.37
C ILE A 898 76.04 21.66 -41.58
N GLY A 899 76.63 21.60 -42.77
CA GLY A 899 75.95 21.73 -44.06
C GLY A 899 75.89 20.40 -44.79
N GLY A 900 74.69 19.97 -45.21
CA GLY A 900 74.49 18.70 -45.93
C GLY A 900 74.48 17.47 -45.01
N GLY A 901 74.86 16.31 -45.55
CA GLY A 901 74.90 15.03 -44.84
C GLY A 901 73.61 14.22 -44.94
N VAL A 902 73.64 13.13 -45.71
CA VAL A 902 72.59 12.10 -45.67
C VAL A 902 72.91 11.17 -44.50
N ALA A 903 72.03 11.03 -43.52
CA ALA A 903 72.27 10.16 -42.37
C ALA A 903 71.39 8.90 -42.44
N HIS A 904 71.97 7.76 -42.12
CA HIS A 904 71.32 6.47 -41.94
C HIS A 904 71.71 5.91 -40.57
N LEU A 905 70.73 5.62 -39.74
CA LEU A 905 70.90 5.00 -38.44
C LEU A 905 70.10 3.71 -38.41
N ASP A 906 70.74 2.58 -38.20
CA ASP A 906 70.09 1.28 -38.03
C ASP A 906 70.52 0.63 -36.71
N GLY A 907 69.63 -0.12 -36.06
CA GLY A 907 69.96 -0.79 -34.82
C GLY A 907 68.76 -1.45 -34.16
N ASN A 908 68.93 -1.86 -32.90
CA ASN A 908 67.90 -2.54 -32.13
C ASN A 908 67.73 -1.89 -30.76
N PHE A 909 66.48 -1.60 -30.39
CA PHE A 909 66.12 -1.37 -29.00
C PHE A 909 65.99 -2.71 -28.26
N LEU A 910 66.50 -2.75 -27.02
CA LEU A 910 66.41 -3.89 -26.12
C LEU A 910 65.20 -3.72 -25.20
N ARG A 911 64.33 -4.74 -25.15
CA ARG A 911 63.13 -4.72 -24.31
C ARG A 911 63.51 -4.72 -22.82
N SER A 912 63.30 -3.60 -22.13
CA SER A 912 63.51 -3.48 -20.68
C SER A 912 62.26 -3.94 -19.91
N LYS A 913 62.44 -4.66 -18.79
CA LYS A 913 61.36 -5.07 -17.87
C LYS A 913 60.88 -3.94 -16.94
N ALA A 914 61.54 -2.78 -16.93
CA ALA A 914 61.19 -1.65 -16.09
C ALA A 914 60.38 -0.62 -16.90
N GLY A 915 59.22 -0.20 -16.37
CA GLY A 915 58.18 0.53 -17.08
C GLY A 915 58.50 2.00 -17.40
N SER A 916 59.49 2.24 -18.26
CA SER A 916 59.84 3.58 -18.75
C SER A 916 59.36 3.86 -20.18
N SER A 917 58.46 3.04 -20.73
CA SER A 917 57.91 3.24 -22.07
C SER A 917 56.43 3.60 -21.96
N GLY A 918 56.17 4.91 -21.95
CA GLY A 918 54.84 5.53 -22.04
C GLY A 918 54.94 7.03 -21.78
N LEU A 919 54.80 7.86 -22.83
CA LEU A 919 54.78 9.35 -22.87
C LEU A 919 55.48 10.09 -21.70
N GLY A 920 56.69 9.63 -21.35
CA GLY A 920 57.50 10.05 -20.21
C GLY A 920 58.99 9.71 -20.42
N LEU A 921 59.45 9.94 -21.67
CA LEU A 921 60.84 10.23 -22.11
C LEU A 921 62.03 9.41 -21.55
N GLY A 922 61.82 8.15 -21.15
CA GLY A 922 62.90 7.16 -20.97
C GLY A 922 63.05 6.28 -22.22
N LEU A 923 64.09 6.51 -23.03
CA LEU A 923 64.36 5.67 -24.20
C LEU A 923 64.90 4.30 -23.75
N PRO A 924 64.39 3.18 -24.28
CA PRO A 924 64.95 1.86 -23.97
C PRO A 924 66.42 1.79 -24.45
N PRO A 925 67.24 0.90 -23.86
CA PRO A 925 68.63 0.76 -24.29
C PRO A 925 68.69 0.48 -25.79
N PHE A 926 69.44 1.30 -26.53
CA PHE A 926 69.58 1.19 -27.98
C PHE A 926 71.01 0.82 -28.33
N ARG A 927 71.18 -0.07 -29.31
CA ARG A 927 72.49 -0.35 -29.91
C ARG A 927 72.33 -0.35 -31.42
N GLY A 928 73.15 0.44 -32.09
CA GLY A 928 73.05 0.61 -33.54
C GLY A 928 74.32 1.15 -34.18
N HIS A 929 74.20 1.42 -35.46
CA HIS A 929 75.24 1.92 -36.33
C HIS A 929 74.72 3.19 -37.03
N LEU A 930 75.51 4.25 -36.98
CA LEU A 930 75.23 5.54 -37.61
C LEU A 930 76.22 5.74 -38.75
N ASP A 931 75.69 5.85 -39.95
CA ASP A 931 76.41 6.25 -41.15
C ASP A 931 75.93 7.62 -41.61
N ILE A 932 76.84 8.56 -41.82
CA ILE A 932 76.54 9.86 -42.41
C ILE A 932 77.37 9.98 -43.69
N GLY A 933 76.72 10.26 -44.81
CA GLY A 933 77.34 10.54 -46.11
C GLY A 933 78.05 11.90 -46.15
N PRO A 934 78.36 12.42 -47.34
CA PRO A 934 79.15 13.65 -47.44
C PRO A 934 78.48 14.87 -46.80
N PHE A 935 79.22 15.60 -45.96
CA PHE A 935 78.80 16.85 -45.34
C PHE A 935 79.98 17.82 -45.14
N GLU A 936 79.66 19.08 -44.85
CA GLU A 936 80.63 20.14 -44.59
C GLU A 936 80.47 20.67 -43.16
N PHE A 937 81.57 20.78 -42.41
CA PHE A 937 81.59 21.61 -41.21
C PHE A 937 81.77 23.08 -41.62
N LEU A 938 80.84 23.93 -41.22
CA LEU A 938 80.83 25.38 -41.44
C LEU A 938 81.58 26.03 -40.26
N GLN A 939 82.62 26.81 -40.53
CA GLN A 939 83.51 27.40 -39.50
C GLN A 939 84.20 26.34 -38.60
N PRO A 940 85.06 25.48 -39.17
CA PRO A 940 85.81 24.51 -38.38
C PRO A 940 86.73 25.21 -37.35
N PRO A 941 86.96 24.61 -36.16
CA PRO A 941 87.96 25.09 -35.21
C PRO A 941 89.32 25.28 -35.89
N PHE A 942 90.03 26.37 -35.57
CA PHE A 942 91.35 26.67 -36.16
C PHE A 942 92.34 25.50 -36.05
N THR A 943 92.24 24.71 -34.98
CA THR A 943 93.04 23.51 -34.73
C THR A 943 92.82 22.39 -35.75
N LEU A 944 91.61 22.25 -36.33
CA LEU A 944 91.31 21.28 -37.39
C LEU A 944 91.92 21.72 -38.73
N THR A 945 91.84 23.01 -39.05
CA THR A 945 92.37 23.57 -40.31
C THR A 945 93.90 23.54 -40.35
N ALA A 946 94.58 23.77 -39.21
CA ALA A 946 96.04 23.71 -39.11
C ALA A 946 96.63 22.31 -39.37
N ILE A 947 95.87 21.23 -39.15
CA ILE A 947 96.31 19.84 -39.34
C ILE A 947 96.14 19.40 -40.80
N SER A 948 95.12 19.90 -41.51
CA SER A 948 94.97 19.65 -42.95
C SER A 948 96.12 20.20 -43.78
N ASP A 949 96.74 21.31 -43.34
CA ASP A 949 97.88 21.94 -44.01
C ASP A 949 99.16 21.10 -43.94
N LEU A 950 99.22 20.08 -43.08
CA LEU A 950 100.35 19.13 -42.98
C LEU A 950 100.25 17.96 -43.97
N SER A 951 99.18 17.89 -44.78
CA SER A 951 99.00 16.85 -45.78
C SER A 951 99.68 17.20 -47.12
N PRO A 952 100.65 16.39 -47.62
CA PRO A 952 101.47 16.75 -48.79
C PRO A 952 100.71 16.79 -50.13
N LEU A 953 99.43 16.38 -50.18
CA LEU A 953 98.65 16.31 -51.41
C LEU A 953 97.62 17.45 -51.60
N HIS A 954 97.39 18.31 -50.61
CA HIS A 954 96.23 19.23 -50.61
C HIS A 954 96.55 20.73 -50.37
N TRP A 955 97.82 21.16 -50.52
CA TRP A 955 98.24 22.55 -50.26
C TRP A 955 97.55 23.63 -51.13
N SER A 956 96.89 23.27 -52.24
CA SER A 956 96.32 24.24 -53.20
C SER A 956 94.79 24.33 -53.24
N GLN A 957 94.04 23.67 -52.33
CA GLN A 957 92.56 23.68 -52.34
C GLN A 957 91.90 23.80 -50.96
N SER A 958 92.62 24.20 -49.90
CA SER A 958 92.04 24.42 -48.57
C SER A 958 91.25 25.74 -48.51
N HIS A 959 89.92 25.63 -48.45
CA HIS A 959 89.04 26.75 -48.11
C HIS A 959 88.97 26.88 -46.58
N MET A 960 89.46 27.99 -46.01
CA MET A 960 89.60 28.17 -44.55
C MET A 960 88.26 28.29 -43.79
N ASP A 961 87.13 28.30 -44.49
CA ASP A 961 85.78 28.45 -43.94
C ASP A 961 84.96 27.15 -43.92
N ARG A 962 85.42 26.08 -44.59
CA ARG A 962 84.66 24.82 -44.74
C ARG A 962 85.55 23.57 -44.71
N PHE A 963 85.15 22.57 -43.92
CA PHE A 963 85.83 21.27 -43.88
C PHE A 963 84.91 20.15 -44.39
N GLN A 964 85.29 19.52 -45.52
CA GLN A 964 84.51 18.43 -46.13
C GLN A 964 84.83 17.07 -45.50
N VAL A 965 83.78 16.37 -45.07
CA VAL A 965 83.78 14.98 -44.60
C VAL A 965 83.07 14.13 -45.64
N LYS A 966 83.67 13.02 -46.10
CA LYS A 966 83.04 12.12 -47.08
C LYS A 966 82.12 11.11 -46.43
N ARG A 967 82.51 10.58 -45.27
CA ARG A 967 81.69 9.64 -44.50
C ARG A 967 82.05 9.70 -43.02
N VAL A 968 81.03 9.58 -42.18
CA VAL A 968 81.15 9.21 -40.78
C VAL A 968 80.48 7.86 -40.60
N SER A 969 81.11 6.97 -39.84
CA SER A 969 80.59 5.64 -39.55
C SER A 969 80.92 5.31 -38.09
N THR A 970 79.92 5.16 -37.23
CA THR A 970 80.13 4.93 -35.80
C THR A 970 79.10 3.97 -35.23
N LYS A 971 79.52 3.10 -34.32
CA LYS A 971 78.59 2.31 -33.52
C LYS A 971 78.16 3.16 -32.34
N LEU A 972 76.89 3.13 -32.00
CA LEU A 972 76.38 3.89 -30.87
C LEU A 972 75.57 3.03 -29.93
N SER A 973 75.71 3.32 -28.64
CA SER A 973 74.92 2.73 -27.57
C SER A 973 74.26 3.82 -26.74
N LEU A 974 72.95 3.73 -26.53
CA LEU A 974 72.20 4.59 -25.63
C LEU A 974 71.81 3.78 -24.41
N GLU A 975 72.23 4.23 -23.23
CA GLU A 975 71.75 3.70 -21.95
C GLU A 975 71.27 4.88 -21.08
N GLY A 976 69.99 4.87 -20.70
CA GLY A 976 69.34 6.01 -20.09
C GLY A 976 69.35 7.23 -21.02
N ARG A 977 70.07 8.28 -20.65
CA ARG A 977 70.23 9.52 -21.44
C ARG A 977 71.68 9.80 -21.82
N LYS A 978 72.54 8.78 -21.73
CA LYS A 978 73.96 8.84 -22.14
C LYS A 978 74.14 8.11 -23.46
N LEU A 979 74.40 8.85 -24.53
CA LEU A 979 74.73 8.32 -25.85
C LEU A 979 76.25 8.12 -25.92
N THR A 980 76.72 6.91 -26.14
CA THR A 980 78.16 6.64 -26.28
C THR A 980 78.46 6.25 -27.73
N LEU A 981 79.41 6.95 -28.34
CA LEU A 981 79.95 6.63 -29.66
C LEU A 981 81.13 5.67 -29.47
N HIS A 982 81.18 4.61 -30.25
CA HIS A 982 82.21 3.55 -30.22
C HIS A 982 82.83 3.39 -31.59
N ASP A 983 84.16 3.25 -31.63
CA ASP A 983 84.92 2.99 -32.87
C ASP A 983 84.55 3.94 -34.04
N GLY A 984 84.20 5.20 -33.75
CA GLY A 984 83.71 6.12 -34.76
C GLY A 984 84.80 6.47 -35.76
N THR A 985 84.51 6.41 -37.06
CA THR A 985 85.45 6.77 -38.11
C THR A 985 84.91 7.96 -38.89
N ILE A 986 85.74 8.98 -39.08
CA ILE A 986 85.44 10.20 -39.82
C ILE A 986 86.52 10.33 -40.89
N GLY A 987 86.16 10.51 -42.17
CA GLY A 987 87.21 10.59 -43.18
C GLY A 987 86.84 11.31 -44.47
N ASN A 988 87.88 11.85 -45.12
CA ASN A 988 87.89 12.28 -46.51
C ASN A 988 89.11 11.67 -47.25
N GLN A 989 89.45 12.17 -48.45
CA GLN A 989 90.61 11.65 -49.21
C GLN A 989 91.98 12.02 -48.61
N ALA A 990 92.05 13.04 -47.75
CA ALA A 990 93.29 13.59 -47.21
C ALA A 990 93.55 13.19 -45.75
N LEU A 991 92.50 13.07 -44.94
CA LEU A 991 92.53 12.81 -43.49
C LEU A 991 91.51 11.74 -43.12
N GLY A 992 91.89 10.84 -42.21
CA GLY A 992 90.96 10.00 -41.46
C GLY A 992 91.11 10.25 -39.97
N ALA A 993 90.04 10.08 -39.19
CA ALA A 993 90.06 10.21 -37.75
C ALA A 993 89.20 9.13 -37.09
N THR A 994 89.63 8.67 -35.92
CA THR A 994 88.81 7.87 -35.00
C THR A 994 88.22 8.77 -33.92
N VAL A 995 87.00 8.47 -33.44
CA VAL A 995 86.33 9.20 -32.36
C VAL A 995 85.55 8.23 -31.47
N GLU A 996 85.68 8.39 -30.17
CA GLU A 996 85.01 7.59 -29.15
C GLU A 996 84.66 8.46 -27.93
N GLY A 997 83.60 8.10 -27.22
CA GLY A 997 83.25 8.73 -25.96
C GLY A 997 81.77 9.06 -25.79
N PRO A 998 81.36 9.50 -24.59
CA PRO A 998 79.99 9.79 -24.28
C PRO A 998 79.53 11.21 -24.63
N VAL A 999 78.23 11.30 -24.90
CA VAL A 999 77.43 12.51 -25.03
C VAL A 999 76.25 12.39 -24.07
N ASP A 1000 76.17 13.30 -23.10
CA ASP A 1000 75.07 13.38 -22.15
C ASP A 1000 73.93 14.22 -22.74
N LEU A 1001 72.77 13.59 -22.98
CA LEU A 1001 71.62 14.21 -23.65
C LEU A 1001 70.75 15.05 -22.70
N ASP A 1002 71.01 15.05 -21.39
CA ASP A 1002 70.32 15.91 -20.42
C ASP A 1002 71.03 17.25 -20.28
N THR A 1003 72.33 17.19 -20.07
CA THR A 1003 73.20 18.36 -19.87
C THR A 1003 73.74 18.90 -21.19
N SER A 1004 73.52 18.18 -22.30
CA SER A 1004 74.09 18.47 -23.63
C SER A 1004 75.62 18.56 -23.59
N VAL A 1005 76.28 17.83 -22.69
CA VAL A 1005 77.74 17.81 -22.54
C VAL A 1005 78.34 16.72 -23.41
N VAL A 1006 79.40 17.07 -24.13
CA VAL A 1006 80.16 16.20 -25.03
C VAL A 1006 81.54 15.99 -24.42
N ASP A 1007 82.00 14.74 -24.37
CA ASP A 1007 83.36 14.35 -23.98
C ASP A 1007 83.85 13.26 -24.93
N LEU A 1008 84.41 13.67 -26.06
CA LEU A 1008 84.89 12.77 -27.10
C LEU A 1008 86.41 12.85 -27.18
N HIS A 1009 87.05 11.72 -27.37
CA HIS A 1009 88.49 11.63 -27.65
C HIS A 1009 88.69 10.84 -28.93
N GLY A 1010 89.84 11.02 -29.58
CA GLY A 1010 90.07 10.41 -30.86
C GLY A 1010 91.48 10.64 -31.40
N THR A 1011 91.75 10.06 -32.56
CA THR A 1011 93.05 10.16 -33.22
C THR A 1011 92.89 10.52 -34.69
N ILE A 1012 93.58 11.57 -35.16
CA ILE A 1012 93.64 12.02 -36.56
C ILE A 1012 94.88 11.45 -37.24
N VAL A 1013 94.68 10.78 -38.38
CA VAL A 1013 95.72 10.15 -39.19
C VAL A 1013 95.76 10.82 -40.58
N PRO A 1014 96.85 11.53 -40.92
CA PRO A 1014 97.11 11.97 -42.28
C PRO A 1014 97.41 10.76 -43.19
N LEU A 1015 96.80 10.69 -44.38
CA LEU A 1015 97.00 9.64 -45.41
C LEU A 1015 96.48 8.22 -45.05
N PHE A 1016 95.17 7.98 -45.23
CA PHE A 1016 94.56 6.66 -45.03
C PHE A 1016 94.99 5.60 -46.08
N GLY A 1017 95.46 6.02 -47.25
CA GLY A 1017 95.74 5.13 -48.40
C GLY A 1017 97.00 4.24 -48.28
N LEU A 1018 97.90 4.48 -47.33
CA LEU A 1018 99.14 3.71 -47.16
C LEU A 1018 99.13 2.77 -45.93
N ASN A 1019 98.09 2.80 -45.10
CA ASN A 1019 98.05 2.12 -43.79
C ASN A 1019 97.67 0.63 -43.80
N ALA A 1020 97.60 -0.03 -44.95
CA ALA A 1020 97.28 -1.47 -45.03
C ALA A 1020 98.52 -2.41 -45.10
N LEU A 1021 99.73 -1.87 -45.15
CA LEU A 1021 100.96 -2.66 -45.35
C LEU A 1021 101.44 -3.42 -44.09
N PRO A 1022 101.38 -2.88 -42.85
CA PRO A 1022 101.94 -3.58 -41.69
C PRO A 1022 101.08 -4.75 -41.16
N GLY A 1023 99.75 -4.69 -41.35
CA GLY A 1023 98.82 -5.72 -40.86
C GLY A 1023 98.93 -7.08 -41.56
N LYS A 1024 99.66 -7.16 -42.68
CA LYS A 1024 99.93 -8.40 -43.44
C LYS A 1024 101.29 -9.05 -43.12
N LEU A 1025 102.09 -8.46 -42.21
CA LEU A 1025 103.36 -9.04 -41.77
C LEU A 1025 103.10 -10.14 -40.72
N PRO A 1026 103.43 -11.42 -41.00
CA PRO A 1026 103.26 -12.48 -40.01
C PRO A 1026 104.13 -12.20 -38.76
N GLY A 1027 103.51 -12.16 -37.58
CA GLY A 1027 104.18 -12.11 -36.28
C GLY A 1027 104.35 -10.73 -35.61
N VAL A 1028 104.16 -9.60 -36.30
CA VAL A 1028 104.48 -8.26 -35.73
C VAL A 1028 103.36 -7.21 -35.93
N GLY A 1029 102.35 -7.51 -36.75
CA GLY A 1029 101.27 -6.56 -37.10
C GLY A 1029 100.43 -6.06 -35.91
N HIS A 1030 100.24 -6.88 -34.87
CA HIS A 1030 99.44 -6.54 -33.68
C HIS A 1030 100.16 -5.62 -32.68
N ILE A 1031 101.49 -5.54 -32.76
CA ILE A 1031 102.32 -4.72 -31.86
C ILE A 1031 102.39 -3.28 -32.40
N LEU A 1032 102.46 -3.09 -33.72
CA LEU A 1032 102.67 -1.77 -34.32
C LEU A 1032 101.39 -0.92 -34.47
N ALA A 1033 100.22 -1.56 -34.47
CA ALA A 1033 98.91 -0.90 -34.54
C ALA A 1033 97.91 -1.61 -33.61
N PRO A 1034 97.88 -1.28 -32.31
CA PRO A 1034 96.97 -1.92 -31.36
C PRO A 1034 95.49 -1.55 -31.59
N GLU A 1035 95.22 -0.43 -32.26
CA GLU A 1035 93.87 0.04 -32.62
C GLU A 1035 93.54 -0.26 -34.08
N LYS A 1036 92.31 -0.70 -34.35
CA LYS A 1036 91.82 -0.92 -35.71
C LYS A 1036 91.74 0.41 -36.46
N GLY A 1037 92.71 0.66 -37.35
CA GLY A 1037 92.77 1.86 -38.18
C GLY A 1037 93.73 2.95 -37.70
N GLY A 1038 94.48 2.73 -36.62
CA GLY A 1038 95.28 3.77 -35.92
C GLY A 1038 96.51 4.35 -36.65
N GLY A 1039 96.92 3.80 -37.81
CA GLY A 1039 98.02 4.33 -38.62
C GLY A 1039 99.41 4.40 -37.96
N LEU A 1040 100.47 4.62 -38.76
CA LEU A 1040 101.84 4.75 -38.23
C LEU A 1040 102.15 6.16 -37.67
N LEU A 1041 101.44 7.19 -38.17
CA LEU A 1041 101.55 8.61 -37.79
C LEU A 1041 100.16 9.14 -37.45
N ALA A 1042 99.94 9.55 -36.20
CA ALA A 1042 98.60 9.90 -35.72
C ALA A 1042 98.66 10.95 -34.59
N ALA A 1043 97.77 11.94 -34.60
CA ALA A 1043 97.64 12.94 -33.53
C ALA A 1043 96.37 12.72 -32.72
N THR A 1044 96.47 12.64 -31.40
CA THR A 1044 95.32 12.52 -30.51
C THR A 1044 94.62 13.87 -30.31
N PHE A 1045 93.29 13.85 -30.14
CA PHE A 1045 92.48 15.01 -29.85
C PHE A 1045 91.38 14.71 -28.83
N ASP A 1046 90.95 15.76 -28.14
CA ASP A 1046 89.81 15.76 -27.21
C ASP A 1046 88.81 16.85 -27.63
N VAL A 1047 87.53 16.57 -27.46
CA VAL A 1047 86.40 17.48 -27.67
C VAL A 1047 85.57 17.52 -26.39
N LYS A 1048 85.60 18.66 -25.70
CA LYS A 1048 84.87 18.88 -24.44
C LYS A 1048 84.00 20.13 -24.51
N GLY A 1049 82.91 20.16 -23.75
CA GLY A 1049 82.00 21.31 -23.66
C GLY A 1049 80.56 20.94 -23.96
N THR A 1050 79.71 21.90 -24.32
CA THR A 1050 78.32 21.63 -24.72
C THR A 1050 78.23 21.41 -26.23
N VAL A 1051 77.23 20.67 -26.70
CA VAL A 1051 76.99 20.42 -28.14
C VAL A 1051 76.96 21.72 -28.97
N GLY A 1052 76.43 22.81 -28.42
CA GLY A 1052 76.37 24.12 -29.09
C GLY A 1052 77.70 24.89 -29.09
N GLN A 1053 78.62 24.59 -28.18
CA GLN A 1053 79.94 25.23 -28.06
C GLN A 1053 81.05 24.21 -27.72
N PRO A 1054 81.36 23.25 -28.62
CA PRO A 1054 82.41 22.27 -28.37
C PRO A 1054 83.79 22.91 -28.49
N GLN A 1055 84.68 22.61 -27.54
CA GLN A 1055 86.10 22.99 -27.58
C GLN A 1055 86.94 21.78 -27.97
N MET A 1056 87.72 21.91 -29.04
CA MET A 1056 88.59 20.85 -29.53
C MET A 1056 90.06 21.18 -29.27
N THR A 1057 90.75 20.29 -28.58
CA THR A 1057 92.20 20.36 -28.31
C THR A 1057 92.90 19.20 -29.01
N VAL A 1058 94.02 19.47 -29.69
CA VAL A 1058 94.81 18.44 -30.38
C VAL A 1058 96.21 18.40 -29.78
N ASN A 1059 96.75 17.20 -29.56
CA ASN A 1059 98.12 16.99 -29.11
C ASN A 1059 99.02 16.52 -30.26
N PRO A 1060 99.66 17.43 -31.03
CA PRO A 1060 100.47 17.06 -32.20
C PRO A 1060 101.73 16.25 -31.84
N LEU A 1061 102.24 16.33 -30.60
CA LEU A 1061 103.44 15.59 -30.17
C LEU A 1061 103.22 14.08 -30.15
N SER A 1062 101.97 13.62 -30.09
CA SER A 1062 101.61 12.19 -30.16
C SER A 1062 101.94 11.53 -31.51
N MET A 1063 102.14 12.32 -32.59
CA MET A 1063 102.58 11.82 -33.91
C MET A 1063 104.00 11.23 -33.90
N LEU A 1064 104.84 11.63 -32.94
CA LEU A 1064 106.25 11.24 -32.85
C LEU A 1064 106.46 9.91 -32.09
N LEU A 1065 105.40 9.34 -31.50
CA LEU A 1065 105.45 8.14 -30.66
C LEU A 1065 104.89 6.91 -31.40
N PRO A 1066 105.65 5.79 -31.49
CA PRO A 1066 105.13 4.50 -31.98
C PRO A 1066 103.97 3.98 -31.12
N GLY A 1067 102.97 3.34 -31.73
CA GLY A 1067 101.67 3.03 -31.12
C GLY A 1067 101.68 2.32 -29.75
N VAL A 1068 102.69 1.50 -29.44
CA VAL A 1068 102.80 0.80 -28.13
C VAL A 1068 103.12 1.75 -26.98
N LEU A 1069 103.94 2.78 -27.23
CA LEU A 1069 104.34 3.75 -26.19
C LEU A 1069 103.26 4.78 -25.92
N ARG A 1070 102.36 5.00 -26.88
CA ARG A 1070 101.24 5.95 -26.77
C ARG A 1070 100.22 5.52 -25.71
N LYS A 1071 99.81 4.25 -25.71
CA LYS A 1071 98.83 3.67 -24.75
C LYS A 1071 99.33 3.58 -23.29
N ILE A 1072 100.62 3.84 -23.06
CA ILE A 1072 101.22 3.88 -21.71
C ILE A 1072 101.24 5.33 -21.17
N MET A 1073 101.11 6.33 -22.05
CA MET A 1073 101.14 7.75 -21.71
C MET A 1073 99.77 8.45 -21.79
N GLU A 1074 98.82 7.88 -22.54
CA GLU A 1074 97.38 8.11 -22.40
C GLU A 1074 96.85 7.43 -21.14
#